data_AF-A8QM12-F1
#
_entry.id   AF-A8QM12-F1
#
_cell.length_a   1.000
_cell.length_b   1.000
_cell.length_c   1.000
_cell.angle_alpha   90.00
_cell.angle_beta   90.00
_cell.angle_gamma   90.00
#
_symmetry.space_group_name_H-M   'P 1'
#
loop_
_entity.id
_entity.type
_entity.pdbx_description
1 polymer ?
#
loop_
_entity_poly.entity_id
_entity_poly.type
_entity_poly.pdbx_seq_one_letter_code
_entity_poly.pdbx_strand_id
1 'polypeptide(L)'
;MLHPSWVGVSAHVSEYWSVIIATVVFAFVGAVTIYYTVNQLNKNISLSLIRAIKARAKRYKKSKDKVPAASHIWRKEVVSRSKGLKCCVCLKSVSPPQYSGGTIHQCDICGAAAHPSCSGNAHKDCKCVSMAGLGHVLHQWAVQWIDSADHSEEDSFCCHCDESCNGAFLAGSPVWYCMWCQRLVHVDCHSSLAKETGDICDLGPLKRLILSPLCVKELHWTGAGILSSITNGANELASSVRETIRIRSKRYKRGSASADSDSSGAIELPSDAEGDSQEVNSKAKVRDDHANCKLNEVHQSSESEKDKQLVPDNAATTNMSDVQRENSHVQNNQKYEIINVPSDSRPLLVFINKRSGAQSGDSLRQRLQILLNPVQVFELSKQQGPDVGLALFRKVTHFRVLVCGGDGTAGWVLDAIEKQKFETPPPVAILPAGTGNDLARVLCWGGGLGVIEKRGGLFSVLQDVEHAAVTVLDRWKITIKDNQGKLMRPPKFMNNYFGVGCDAKVALDIHNLREENPERFYSQFMNKVLYAREGAKNIMDNTFDCFPWDVKLEIDGSKIDIPQDSEGILVANIRSYMGGVDLWKNEDDVSDTYLPQSMHDKKLEVVSFTGMLHLGKLQVGLSRAKRLAQGHHIKVEVSTTMPIQVDGEPWSQEPGTIEVSHHSQAFMLKRVSEEPLGHAASVMADILENAESSGIISALQKRTLLQEIASRLL
;
A
#
# COMPACT_ATOMS: atom_id res chain seq x y z
N MET A 1 -57.40 -59.37 23.59
CA MET A 1 -56.08 -58.77 23.27
C MET A 1 -55.99 -57.48 24.06
N LEU A 2 -55.00 -57.38 24.97
CA LEU A 2 -54.82 -56.25 25.87
C LEU A 2 -54.53 -54.98 25.04
N HIS A 3 -55.35 -53.94 25.23
CA HIS A 3 -55.08 -52.60 24.73
C HIS A 3 -53.81 -52.06 25.40
N PRO A 4 -52.82 -51.53 24.65
CA PRO A 4 -51.64 -50.93 25.25
C PRO A 4 -52.04 -49.66 26.00
N SER A 5 -51.73 -49.61 27.30
CA SER A 5 -51.98 -48.48 28.17
C SER A 5 -51.18 -47.25 27.69
N TRP A 6 -51.87 -46.14 27.47
CA TRP A 6 -51.30 -44.83 27.10
C TRP A 6 -50.33 -44.23 28.15
N VAL A 7 -50.12 -44.90 29.28
CA VAL A 7 -49.20 -44.47 30.35
C VAL A 7 -47.73 -44.46 29.89
N GLY A 8 -47.35 -45.28 28.91
CA GLY A 8 -45.96 -45.36 28.43
C GLY A 8 -45.51 -44.17 27.56
N VAL A 9 -46.43 -43.49 26.87
CA VAL A 9 -46.07 -42.38 25.95
C VAL A 9 -45.73 -41.11 26.72
N SER A 10 -46.40 -40.85 27.85
CA SER A 10 -46.14 -39.66 28.67
C SER A 10 -44.76 -39.69 29.33
N ALA A 11 -44.29 -40.86 29.78
CA ALA A 11 -42.98 -41.01 30.42
C ALA A 11 -41.84 -40.76 29.41
N HIS A 12 -41.91 -41.34 28.21
CA HIS A 12 -40.90 -41.13 27.18
C HIS A 12 -40.83 -39.69 26.67
N VAL A 13 -41.97 -38.99 26.58
CA VAL A 13 -41.99 -37.56 26.23
C VAL A 13 -41.32 -36.73 27.32
N SER A 14 -41.61 -37.02 28.60
CA SER A 14 -41.00 -36.33 29.74
C SER A 14 -39.46 -36.46 29.78
N GLU A 15 -38.94 -37.68 29.56
CA GLU A 15 -37.49 -37.92 29.49
C GLU A 15 -36.83 -37.12 28.34
N TYR A 16 -37.45 -37.12 27.15
CA TYR A 16 -36.94 -36.33 26.01
C TYR A 16 -36.87 -34.83 26.30
N TRP A 17 -37.92 -34.26 26.91
CA TRP A 17 -37.94 -32.85 27.29
C TRP A 17 -36.86 -32.53 28.34
N SER A 18 -36.62 -33.42 29.30
CA SER A 18 -35.60 -33.20 30.32
C SER A 18 -34.18 -33.14 29.73
N VAL A 19 -33.86 -34.00 28.76
CA VAL A 19 -32.56 -33.99 28.06
C VAL A 19 -32.41 -32.74 27.19
N ILE A 20 -33.47 -32.32 26.48
CA ILE A 20 -33.46 -31.10 25.67
C ILE A 20 -33.23 -29.87 26.55
N ILE A 21 -33.96 -29.75 27.66
CA ILE A 21 -33.81 -28.63 28.60
C ILE A 21 -32.40 -28.59 29.19
N ALA A 22 -31.87 -29.73 29.66
CA ALA A 22 -30.52 -29.81 30.18
C ALA A 22 -29.48 -29.36 29.13
N THR A 23 -29.62 -29.81 27.89
CA THR A 23 -28.72 -29.43 26.78
C THR A 23 -28.77 -27.92 26.51
N VAL A 24 -29.96 -27.32 26.49
CA VAL A 24 -30.15 -25.87 26.32
C VAL A 24 -29.52 -25.09 27.49
N VAL A 25 -29.69 -25.56 28.73
CA VAL A 25 -29.08 -24.93 29.91
C VAL A 25 -27.56 -25.02 29.86
N PHE A 26 -26.98 -26.18 29.52
CA PHE A 26 -25.53 -26.32 29.37
C PHE A 26 -24.98 -25.43 28.25
N ALA A 27 -25.67 -25.35 27.11
CA ALA A 27 -25.29 -24.44 26.02
C ALA A 27 -25.35 -22.96 26.48
N PHE A 28 -26.38 -22.59 27.24
CA PHE A 28 -26.53 -21.23 27.79
C PHE A 28 -25.45 -20.90 28.81
N VAL A 29 -25.19 -21.77 29.79
CA VAL A 29 -24.12 -21.59 30.79
C VAL A 29 -22.75 -21.53 30.11
N GLY A 30 -22.50 -22.38 29.12
CA GLY A 30 -21.31 -22.34 28.28
C GLY A 30 -21.15 -20.99 27.57
N ALA A 31 -22.20 -20.50 26.92
CA ALA A 31 -22.20 -19.20 26.25
C ALA A 31 -21.98 -18.03 27.22
N VAL A 32 -22.60 -18.04 28.40
CA VAL A 32 -22.40 -17.01 29.44
C VAL A 32 -20.98 -17.04 29.98
N THR A 33 -20.39 -18.22 30.17
CA THR A 33 -19.01 -18.39 30.64
C THR A 33 -18.01 -17.88 29.59
N ILE A 34 -18.24 -18.19 28.31
CA ILE A 34 -17.44 -17.66 27.19
C ILE A 34 -17.58 -16.13 27.12
N TYR A 35 -18.80 -15.59 27.25
CA TYR A 35 -19.03 -14.14 27.27
C TYR A 35 -18.31 -13.47 28.44
N TYR A 36 -18.41 -14.04 29.65
CA TYR A 36 -17.77 -13.51 30.85
C TYR A 36 -16.24 -13.53 30.72
N THR A 37 -15.66 -14.63 30.25
CA THR A 37 -14.21 -14.76 30.05
C THR A 37 -13.69 -13.78 28.99
N VAL A 38 -14.38 -13.63 27.85
CA VAL A 38 -14.04 -12.63 26.83
C VAL A 38 -14.15 -11.20 27.38
N ASN A 39 -15.18 -10.90 28.19
CA ASN A 39 -15.33 -9.58 28.79
C ASN A 39 -14.23 -9.30 29.83
N GLN A 40 -13.85 -10.29 30.64
CA GLN A 40 -12.74 -10.15 31.59
C GLN A 40 -11.40 -9.98 30.88
N LEU A 41 -11.16 -10.70 29.79
CA LEU A 41 -9.99 -10.51 28.93
C LEU A 41 -9.94 -9.08 28.38
N ASN A 42 -11.05 -8.59 27.83
CA ASN A 42 -11.17 -7.22 27.33
C ASN A 42 -10.94 -6.16 28.42
N LYS A 43 -11.38 -6.42 29.66
CA LYS A 43 -11.14 -5.55 30.82
C LYS A 43 -9.67 -5.56 31.25
N ASN A 44 -9.00 -6.70 31.23
CA ASN A 44 -7.59 -6.82 31.59
C ASN A 44 -6.67 -6.11 30.57
N ILE A 45 -6.89 -6.35 29.27
CA ILE A 45 -6.23 -5.63 28.17
C ILE A 45 -6.48 -4.12 28.30
N SER A 46 -7.72 -3.76 28.62
CA SER A 46 -8.11 -2.38 28.85
C SER A 46 -7.32 -1.70 29.96
N LEU A 47 -7.12 -2.39 31.09
CA LEU A 47 -6.41 -1.87 32.25
C LEU A 47 -4.90 -1.80 32.02
N SER A 48 -4.31 -2.79 31.33
CA SER A 48 -2.88 -2.79 30.98
C SER A 48 -2.55 -1.58 30.10
N LEU A 49 -3.32 -1.32 29.04
CA LEU A 49 -3.16 -0.13 28.20
C LEU A 49 -3.25 1.18 29.01
N ILE A 50 -4.22 1.30 29.92
CA ILE A 50 -4.37 2.49 30.78
C ILE A 50 -3.14 2.68 31.68
N ARG A 51 -2.61 1.61 32.26
CA ARG A 51 -1.38 1.66 33.08
C ARG A 51 -0.19 2.11 32.25
N ALA A 52 -0.02 1.58 31.04
CA ALA A 52 1.04 1.96 30.11
C ALA A 52 1.02 3.45 29.75
N ILE A 53 -0.17 3.99 29.44
CA ILE A 53 -0.36 5.39 29.08
C ILE A 53 -0.09 6.30 30.28
N LYS A 54 -0.61 5.97 31.47
CA LYS A 54 -0.36 6.74 32.70
C LYS A 54 1.12 6.78 33.07
N ALA A 55 1.81 5.64 32.98
CA ALA A 55 3.25 5.57 33.22
C ALA A 55 4.03 6.45 32.22
N ARG A 56 3.63 6.46 30.94
CA ARG A 56 4.23 7.31 29.90
C ARG A 56 4.03 8.80 30.19
N ALA A 57 2.80 9.20 30.53
CA ALA A 57 2.47 10.59 30.86
C ALA A 57 3.27 11.09 32.08
N LYS A 58 3.47 10.25 33.11
CA LYS A 58 4.31 10.56 34.27
C LYS A 58 5.77 10.79 33.87
N ARG A 59 6.30 10.01 32.93
CA ARG A 59 7.67 10.17 32.41
C ARG A 59 7.83 11.43 31.57
N TYR A 60 6.89 11.71 30.66
CA TYR A 60 6.92 12.91 29.83
C TYR A 60 6.99 14.19 30.67
N LYS A 61 6.29 14.23 31.83
CA LYS A 61 6.40 15.32 32.79
C LYS A 61 7.80 15.44 33.44
N LYS A 62 8.51 14.33 33.65
CA LYS A 62 9.86 14.30 34.25
C LYS A 62 10.98 14.62 33.24
N SER A 63 10.78 14.33 31.96
CA SER A 63 11.84 14.34 30.94
C SER A 63 11.51 15.23 29.73
N LYS A 64 10.69 16.26 29.92
CA LYS A 64 10.12 17.11 28.84
C LYS A 64 11.17 17.67 27.88
N ASP A 65 12.36 18.01 28.38
CA ASP A 65 13.42 18.65 27.57
C ASP A 65 14.38 17.64 26.91
N LYS A 66 14.32 16.36 27.27
CA LYS A 66 15.24 15.31 26.76
C LYS A 66 14.62 14.42 25.69
N VAL A 67 13.29 14.42 25.56
CA VAL A 67 12.57 13.50 24.67
C VAL A 67 12.10 14.26 23.44
N PRO A 68 12.48 13.81 22.22
CA PRO A 68 11.96 14.40 21.00
C PRO A 68 10.42 14.31 20.97
N ALA A 69 9.77 15.45 20.72
CA ALA A 69 8.32 15.56 20.72
C ALA A 69 7.80 15.73 19.29
N ALA A 70 6.81 14.92 18.90
CA ALA A 70 6.14 15.04 17.61
C ALA A 70 4.63 14.95 17.77
N SER A 71 3.93 15.84 17.08
CA SER A 71 2.46 15.81 17.00
C SER A 71 2.00 14.64 16.14
N HIS A 72 0.83 14.09 16.49
CA HIS A 72 0.14 13.09 15.68
C HIS A 72 -0.38 13.71 14.37
N ILE A 73 -0.40 12.92 13.30
CA ILE A 73 -1.01 13.29 12.02
C ILE A 73 -2.34 12.55 11.91
N TRP A 74 -3.44 13.25 12.15
CA TRP A 74 -4.78 12.67 12.24
C TRP A 74 -5.43 12.52 10.86
N ARG A 75 -5.92 11.32 10.54
CA ARG A 75 -6.87 11.06 9.45
C ARG A 75 -8.24 10.70 9.98
N LYS A 76 -9.27 11.11 9.24
CA LYS A 76 -10.67 10.77 9.51
C LYS A 76 -10.99 9.43 8.86
N GLU A 77 -11.28 8.42 9.67
CA GLU A 77 -11.79 7.14 9.18
C GLU A 77 -13.30 7.00 9.41
N VAL A 78 -13.98 6.36 8.44
CA VAL A 78 -15.39 5.97 8.55
C VAL A 78 -15.44 4.52 9.02
N VAL A 79 -16.18 4.30 10.11
CA VAL A 79 -16.20 3.06 10.90
C VAL A 79 -16.67 1.85 10.08
N SER A 80 -15.73 1.07 9.54
CA SER A 80 -16.01 -0.31 9.08
C SER A 80 -15.29 -1.37 9.94
N ARG A 81 -14.20 -1.02 10.63
CA ARG A 81 -13.36 -1.97 11.40
C ARG A 81 -12.99 -1.58 12.84
N SER A 82 -13.47 -0.47 13.38
CA SER A 82 -13.03 0.05 14.70
C SER A 82 -13.79 -0.48 15.92
N LYS A 83 -14.11 -1.79 15.95
CA LYS A 83 -14.64 -2.41 17.16
C LYS A 83 -13.51 -2.52 18.20
N GLY A 84 -13.63 -1.82 19.32
CA GLY A 84 -12.73 -1.97 20.48
C GLY A 84 -11.60 -0.93 20.61
N LEU A 85 -11.45 0.02 19.68
CA LEU A 85 -10.44 1.07 19.79
C LEU A 85 -10.74 2.06 20.92
N LYS A 86 -9.70 2.50 21.63
CA LYS A 86 -9.78 3.49 22.71
C LYS A 86 -9.15 4.81 22.31
N CYS A 87 -9.74 5.90 22.79
CA CYS A 87 -9.18 7.22 22.60
C CYS A 87 -7.88 7.34 23.41
N CYS A 88 -6.78 7.70 22.76
CA CYS A 88 -5.47 7.90 23.40
C CYS A 88 -5.43 9.07 24.39
N VAL A 89 -6.48 9.90 24.43
CA VAL A 89 -6.59 11.07 25.31
C VAL A 89 -7.51 10.79 26.49
N CYS A 90 -8.79 10.48 26.25
CA CYS A 90 -9.76 10.26 27.32
C CYS A 90 -9.89 8.80 27.78
N LEU A 91 -9.24 7.86 27.07
CA LEU A 91 -9.20 6.41 27.36
C LEU A 91 -10.56 5.69 27.28
N LYS A 92 -11.61 6.38 26.82
CA LYS A 92 -12.94 5.81 26.53
C LYS A 92 -12.96 5.20 25.13
N SER A 93 -13.91 4.28 24.89
CA SER A 93 -14.12 3.70 23.55
C SER A 93 -14.40 4.79 22.51
N VAL A 94 -13.83 4.62 21.32
CA VAL A 94 -14.10 5.50 20.16
C VAL A 94 -15.24 4.95 19.29
N SER A 95 -15.62 3.67 19.47
CA SER A 95 -16.71 3.06 18.72
C SER A 95 -18.04 3.80 18.98
N PRO A 96 -18.70 4.36 17.95
CA PRO A 96 -20.02 4.98 18.13
C PRO A 96 -21.07 3.92 18.48
N PRO A 97 -22.12 4.27 19.26
CA PRO A 97 -23.31 3.42 19.37
C PRO A 97 -23.89 3.17 17.97
N GLN A 98 -24.36 1.94 17.73
CA GLN A 98 -24.60 1.29 16.42
C GLN A 98 -25.47 2.05 15.38
N TYR A 99 -26.03 3.22 15.71
CA TYR A 99 -27.03 3.92 14.91
C TYR A 99 -26.62 5.32 14.42
N SER A 100 -25.36 5.73 14.57
CA SER A 100 -24.88 6.98 13.95
C SER A 100 -23.51 6.76 13.37
N GLY A 101 -23.35 7.01 12.06
CA GLY A 101 -22.07 6.97 11.37
C GLY A 101 -21.10 7.95 12.00
N GLY A 102 -20.36 7.50 13.01
CA GLY A 102 -19.35 8.29 13.68
C GLY A 102 -18.04 8.24 12.91
N THR A 103 -17.31 9.35 12.95
CA THR A 103 -15.94 9.44 12.43
C THR A 103 -14.98 9.29 13.59
N ILE A 104 -13.87 8.60 13.34
CA ILE A 104 -12.77 8.48 14.29
C ILE A 104 -11.55 9.19 13.71
N HIS A 105 -10.71 9.76 14.59
CA HIS A 105 -9.40 10.25 14.18
C HIS A 105 -8.38 9.17 14.48
N GLN A 106 -7.66 8.68 13.46
CA GLN A 106 -6.54 7.76 13.65
C GLN A 106 -5.24 8.42 13.19
N CYS A 107 -4.17 8.21 13.95
CA CYS A 107 -2.85 8.70 13.60
C CYS A 107 -2.24 7.85 12.49
N ASP A 108 -1.82 8.49 11.41
CA ASP A 108 -1.18 7.84 10.27
C ASP A 108 0.11 7.12 10.63
N ILE A 109 0.85 7.66 11.58
CA ILE A 109 2.21 7.23 11.87
C ILE A 109 2.21 6.12 12.91
N CYS A 110 1.48 6.27 14.02
CA CYS A 110 1.55 5.33 15.14
C CYS A 110 0.29 4.50 15.37
N GLY A 111 -0.79 4.74 14.62
CA GLY A 111 -2.05 4.02 14.76
C GLY A 111 -2.93 4.43 15.94
N ALA A 112 -2.49 5.38 16.78
CA ALA A 112 -3.29 5.89 17.90
C ALA A 112 -4.65 6.38 17.41
N ALA A 113 -5.71 6.09 18.16
CA ALA A 113 -7.06 6.54 17.85
C ALA A 113 -7.53 7.61 18.84
N ALA A 114 -8.34 8.56 18.39
CA ALA A 114 -8.94 9.58 19.22
C ALA A 114 -10.34 9.96 18.74
N HIS A 115 -11.18 10.46 19.65
CA HIS A 115 -12.39 11.16 19.25
C HIS A 115 -12.00 12.41 18.45
N PRO A 116 -12.82 12.84 17.48
CA PRO A 116 -12.58 14.10 16.77
C PRO A 116 -12.43 15.31 17.70
N SER A 117 -13.13 15.33 18.84
CA SER A 117 -13.01 16.37 19.87
C SER A 117 -11.78 16.24 20.78
N CYS A 118 -11.18 15.05 20.84
CA CYS A 118 -10.03 14.76 21.70
C CYS A 118 -8.70 14.91 20.98
N SER A 119 -8.64 14.70 19.66
CA SER A 119 -7.38 14.63 18.90
C SER A 119 -6.50 15.87 19.02
N GLY A 120 -7.10 17.06 19.15
CA GLY A 120 -6.37 18.32 19.35
C GLY A 120 -5.65 18.43 20.69
N ASN A 121 -6.08 17.67 21.70
CA ASN A 121 -5.50 17.64 23.04
C ASN A 121 -4.57 16.44 23.27
N ALA A 122 -4.26 15.68 22.22
CA ALA A 122 -3.36 14.54 22.33
C ALA A 122 -1.93 14.97 22.68
N HIS A 123 -1.23 14.12 23.42
CA HIS A 123 0.18 14.34 23.72
C HIS A 123 1.04 14.34 22.45
N LYS A 124 2.12 15.12 22.44
CA LYS A 124 3.08 15.20 21.32
C LYS A 124 4.14 14.10 21.43
N ASP A 125 3.68 12.86 21.50
CA ASP A 125 4.48 11.65 21.72
C ASP A 125 4.47 10.70 20.51
N CYS A 126 4.13 11.22 19.32
CA CYS A 126 4.22 10.45 18.09
C CYS A 126 5.69 10.19 17.70
N LYS A 127 5.91 9.30 16.72
CA LYS A 127 7.23 9.02 16.17
C LYS A 127 7.80 10.29 15.53
N CYS A 128 8.96 10.76 15.98
CA CYS A 128 9.57 11.99 15.49
C CYS A 128 10.54 11.69 14.35
N VAL A 129 10.25 12.22 13.15
CA VAL A 129 10.97 11.87 11.91
C VAL A 129 12.40 12.42 11.85
N SER A 130 12.69 13.45 12.65
CA SER A 130 13.93 14.22 12.67
C SER A 130 14.45 14.36 14.10
N MET A 131 15.71 14.00 14.28
CA MET A 131 16.53 14.18 15.49
C MET A 131 17.85 14.89 15.12
N ALA A 132 17.89 15.60 13.99
CA ALA A 132 19.09 16.31 13.54
C ALA A 132 19.61 17.24 14.64
N GLY A 133 20.91 17.15 14.91
CA GLY A 133 21.60 17.90 15.98
C GLY A 133 21.81 17.11 17.28
N LEU A 134 21.19 15.94 17.45
CA LEU A 134 21.55 15.01 18.53
C LEU A 134 22.78 14.17 18.16
N GLY A 135 23.53 13.71 19.16
CA GLY A 135 24.69 12.84 18.95
C GLY A 135 24.32 11.37 18.68
N HIS A 136 23.17 10.92 19.20
CA HIS A 136 22.71 9.54 19.08
C HIS A 136 21.19 9.49 18.91
N VAL A 137 20.68 8.43 18.28
CA VAL A 137 19.23 8.17 18.22
C VAL A 137 18.76 7.81 19.63
N LEU A 138 17.66 8.41 20.06
CA LEU A 138 17.04 8.08 21.35
C LEU A 138 15.86 7.13 21.15
N HIS A 139 15.69 6.19 22.08
CA HIS A 139 14.51 5.34 22.11
C HIS A 139 13.23 6.17 22.26
N GLN A 140 12.31 6.02 21.30
CA GLN A 140 10.95 6.55 21.39
C GLN A 140 10.01 5.44 21.82
N TRP A 141 9.84 5.30 23.13
CA TRP A 141 8.93 4.33 23.74
C TRP A 141 7.48 4.76 23.58
N ALA A 142 6.62 3.85 23.12
CA ALA A 142 5.21 4.09 22.91
C ALA A 142 4.35 2.88 23.30
N VAL A 143 3.06 3.13 23.44
CA VAL A 143 2.04 2.09 23.57
C VAL A 143 1.68 1.60 22.17
N GLN A 144 1.61 0.29 22.00
CA GLN A 144 1.23 -0.32 20.72
C GLN A 144 -0.28 -0.18 20.53
N TRP A 145 -0.69 0.48 19.44
CA TRP A 145 -2.10 0.78 19.14
C TRP A 145 -2.71 -0.14 18.08
N ILE A 146 -1.88 -0.92 17.40
CA ILE A 146 -2.26 -1.82 16.32
C ILE A 146 -1.85 -3.23 16.73
N ASP A 147 -2.70 -4.21 16.42
CA ASP A 147 -2.34 -5.61 16.50
C ASP A 147 -1.34 -5.93 15.37
N SER A 148 -0.05 -5.91 15.69
CA SER A 148 1.01 -6.06 14.70
C SER A 148 1.20 -7.54 14.38
N ALA A 149 0.45 -8.06 13.40
CA ALA A 149 0.75 -9.35 12.74
C ALA A 149 2.07 -9.32 11.93
N ASP A 150 2.94 -8.36 12.20
CA ASP A 150 4.23 -8.14 11.53
C ASP A 150 5.41 -8.77 12.26
N HIS A 151 5.18 -9.32 13.45
CA HIS A 151 6.19 -10.08 14.18
C HIS A 151 5.70 -11.51 14.35
N SER A 152 6.63 -12.47 14.40
CA SER A 152 6.27 -13.82 14.80
C SER A 152 5.80 -13.80 16.27
N GLU A 153 4.84 -14.65 16.62
CA GLU A 153 4.43 -14.81 18.03
C GLU A 153 5.60 -15.27 18.92
N GLU A 154 6.61 -15.89 18.30
CA GLU A 154 7.84 -16.38 18.92
C GLU A 154 8.81 -15.24 19.31
N ASP A 155 8.66 -14.01 18.79
CA ASP A 155 9.59 -12.90 19.05
C ASP A 155 9.14 -11.90 20.13
N SER A 156 8.03 -12.20 20.83
CA SER A 156 7.41 -11.25 21.76
C SER A 156 7.97 -11.35 23.18
N PHE A 157 9.26 -11.03 23.36
CA PHE A 157 9.94 -11.06 24.65
C PHE A 157 10.34 -9.66 25.13
N CYS A 158 10.31 -9.45 26.45
CA CYS A 158 10.80 -8.24 27.08
C CYS A 158 12.34 -8.20 27.02
N CYS A 159 12.90 -7.19 26.36
CA CYS A 159 14.36 -7.04 26.18
C CYS A 159 15.19 -6.77 27.45
N HIS A 160 14.56 -6.80 28.63
CA HIS A 160 15.23 -6.62 29.92
C HIS A 160 15.17 -7.88 30.79
N CYS A 161 14.03 -8.56 30.86
CA CYS A 161 13.89 -9.77 31.68
C CYS A 161 13.80 -11.08 30.88
N ASP A 162 13.78 -10.99 29.55
CA ASP A 162 13.64 -12.13 28.62
C ASP A 162 12.38 -13.00 28.84
N GLU A 163 11.39 -12.47 29.57
CA GLU A 163 10.08 -13.10 29.74
C GLU A 163 9.12 -12.70 28.62
N SER A 164 8.17 -13.58 28.32
CA SER A 164 7.15 -13.36 27.29
C SER A 164 6.27 -12.16 27.61
N CYS A 165 6.16 -11.24 26.65
CA CYS A 165 5.17 -10.16 26.62
C CYS A 165 3.74 -10.66 26.31
N ASN A 166 3.61 -11.87 25.74
CA ASN A 166 2.33 -12.47 25.31
C ASN A 166 1.54 -13.13 26.46
N GLY A 167 2.03 -13.08 27.71
CA GLY A 167 1.39 -13.66 28.91
C GLY A 167 0.01 -13.07 29.31
N ALA A 168 -0.72 -12.48 28.37
CA ALA A 168 -2.01 -11.84 28.53
C ALA A 168 -3.16 -12.77 28.96
N PHE A 169 -2.96 -14.09 29.06
CA PHE A 169 -4.06 -15.01 29.39
C PHE A 169 -4.70 -14.69 30.74
N LEU A 170 -3.95 -14.22 31.75
CA LEU A 170 -4.55 -13.89 33.07
C LEU A 170 -4.08 -12.60 33.75
N ALA A 171 -2.89 -12.03 33.49
CA ALA A 171 -2.45 -10.80 34.15
C ALA A 171 -1.16 -10.17 33.58
N GLY A 172 -0.94 -10.21 32.26
CA GLY A 172 0.31 -9.69 31.66
C GLY A 172 0.61 -8.22 32.04
N SER A 173 1.86 -7.94 32.42
CA SER A 173 2.33 -6.57 32.61
C SER A 173 2.21 -5.78 31.30
N PRO A 174 1.78 -4.51 31.35
CA PRO A 174 1.72 -3.70 30.13
C PRO A 174 3.09 -3.57 29.49
N VAL A 175 3.12 -3.48 28.17
CA VAL A 175 4.34 -3.45 27.37
C VAL A 175 4.47 -2.11 26.67
N TRP A 176 5.69 -1.58 26.63
CA TRP A 176 6.09 -0.53 25.72
C TRP A 176 6.92 -1.12 24.59
N TYR A 177 6.80 -0.53 23.41
CA TYR A 177 7.70 -0.85 22.30
C TYR A 177 8.47 0.41 21.89
N CYS A 178 9.68 0.22 21.37
CA CYS A 178 10.41 1.31 20.74
C CYS A 178 9.99 1.45 19.28
N MET A 179 9.54 2.63 18.86
CA MET A 179 9.15 2.92 17.47
C MET A 179 10.29 2.85 16.45
N TRP A 180 11.54 2.65 16.89
CA TRP A 180 12.71 2.54 16.04
C TRP A 180 13.22 1.11 15.98
N CYS A 181 13.76 0.60 17.10
CA CYS A 181 14.34 -0.75 17.14
C CYS A 181 13.31 -1.87 17.35
N GLN A 182 12.02 -1.55 17.51
CA GLN A 182 10.91 -2.49 17.74
C GLN A 182 11.02 -3.36 19.00
N ARG A 183 12.04 -3.17 19.85
CA ARG A 183 12.18 -3.90 21.13
C ARG A 183 10.97 -3.66 22.03
N LEU A 184 10.54 -4.72 22.69
CA LEU A 184 9.48 -4.71 23.70
C LEU A 184 10.09 -4.64 25.10
N VAL A 185 9.41 -3.96 26.01
CA VAL A 185 9.79 -3.92 27.43
C VAL A 185 8.56 -3.79 28.30
N HIS A 186 8.48 -4.58 29.36
CA HIS A 186 7.46 -4.39 30.37
C HIS A 186 7.58 -2.97 30.96
N VAL A 187 6.46 -2.30 31.16
CA VAL A 187 6.42 -0.96 31.77
C VAL A 187 7.14 -0.95 33.13
N ASP A 188 7.05 -2.06 33.87
CA ASP A 188 7.70 -2.23 35.16
C ASP A 188 9.22 -2.46 35.04
N CYS A 189 9.67 -3.14 33.97
CA CYS A 189 11.09 -3.37 33.67
C CYS A 189 11.79 -2.13 33.10
N HIS A 190 11.05 -1.23 32.44
CA HIS A 190 11.62 -0.09 31.72
C HIS A 190 12.52 0.80 32.59
N SER A 191 12.14 1.05 33.85
CA SER A 191 12.92 1.92 34.74
C SER A 191 14.30 1.34 35.10
N SER A 192 14.43 0.01 35.14
CA SER A 192 15.70 -0.67 35.36
C SER A 192 16.55 -0.64 34.09
N LEU A 193 15.95 -0.98 32.94
CA LEU A 193 16.59 -0.86 31.62
C LEU A 193 17.20 0.53 31.40
N ALA A 194 16.43 1.59 31.65
CA ALA A 194 16.89 2.97 31.44
C ALA A 194 18.06 3.38 32.37
N LYS A 195 18.23 2.73 33.52
CA LYS A 195 19.38 2.98 34.42
C LYS A 195 20.63 2.24 33.96
N GLU A 196 20.48 1.06 33.38
CA GLU A 196 21.59 0.19 32.98
C GLU A 196 22.15 0.57 31.60
N THR A 197 21.28 0.68 30.59
CA THR A 197 21.69 0.90 29.19
C THR A 197 21.53 2.35 28.74
N GLY A 198 20.84 3.18 29.52
CA GLY A 198 20.40 4.50 29.08
C GLY A 198 19.26 4.45 28.07
N ASP A 199 19.06 5.55 27.34
CA ASP A 199 17.97 5.73 26.35
C ASP A 199 18.49 5.74 24.89
N ILE A 200 19.69 5.24 24.62
CA ILE A 200 20.29 5.23 23.26
C ILE A 200 19.75 4.05 22.46
N CYS A 201 19.20 4.33 21.28
CA CYS A 201 18.65 3.34 20.36
C CYS A 201 19.65 2.98 19.26
N ASP A 202 19.81 1.68 19.01
CA ASP A 202 20.63 1.09 17.95
C ASP A 202 19.90 0.95 16.60
N LEU A 203 18.61 1.34 16.53
CA LEU A 203 17.66 1.11 15.42
C LEU A 203 17.31 -0.36 15.17
N GLY A 204 17.83 -1.30 15.96
CA GLY A 204 17.51 -2.73 15.87
C GLY A 204 17.96 -3.39 14.55
N PRO A 205 17.36 -4.55 14.21
CA PRO A 205 17.78 -5.35 13.04
C PRO A 205 17.65 -4.59 11.72
N LEU A 206 16.66 -3.72 11.57
CA LEU A 206 16.42 -2.95 10.35
C LEU A 206 17.27 -1.66 10.25
N LYS A 207 18.31 -1.49 11.09
CA LYS A 207 19.13 -0.28 11.18
C LYS A 207 19.59 0.24 9.82
N ARG A 208 20.01 -0.64 8.91
CA ARG A 208 20.51 -0.25 7.58
C ARG A 208 19.39 0.29 6.68
N LEU A 209 18.19 -0.29 6.76
CA LEU A 209 17.03 0.13 5.96
C LEU A 209 16.33 1.36 6.51
N ILE A 210 16.40 1.61 7.82
CA ILE A 210 15.81 2.79 8.45
C ILE A 210 16.68 4.02 8.14
N LEU A 211 16.08 5.05 7.54
CA LEU A 211 16.71 6.36 7.46
C LEU A 211 16.76 6.96 8.87
N SER A 212 17.95 6.94 9.47
CA SER A 212 18.18 7.45 10.82
C SER A 212 17.57 8.85 10.98
N PRO A 213 16.79 9.11 12.04
CA PRO A 213 16.24 10.44 12.27
C PRO A 213 17.33 11.50 12.48
N LEU A 214 18.57 11.11 12.83
CA LEU A 214 19.73 12.03 12.87
C LEU A 214 20.07 12.62 11.49
N CYS A 215 19.76 11.87 10.43
CA CYS A 215 20.05 12.22 9.04
C CYS A 215 18.91 13.01 8.38
N VAL A 216 17.83 13.32 9.11
CA VAL A 216 16.69 14.05 8.56
C VAL A 216 16.66 15.43 9.20
N LYS A 217 16.83 16.48 8.40
CA LYS A 217 16.74 17.87 8.83
C LYS A 217 15.41 18.46 8.39
N GLU A 218 14.67 19.08 9.31
CA GLU A 218 13.47 19.83 8.96
C GLU A 218 13.85 21.19 8.35
N LEU A 219 13.30 21.49 7.18
CA LEU A 219 13.48 22.79 6.54
C LEU A 219 12.41 23.75 7.09
N HIS A 220 12.82 24.63 8.00
CA HIS A 220 11.98 25.75 8.40
C HIS A 220 12.03 26.81 7.29
N TRP A 221 10.93 26.96 6.57
CA TRP A 221 10.79 28.00 5.55
C TRP A 221 10.83 29.40 6.18
N THR A 222 11.96 30.08 6.07
CA THR A 222 12.14 31.50 6.41
C THR A 222 12.13 32.33 5.13
N GLY A 223 10.97 32.53 4.50
CA GLY A 223 10.96 33.29 3.25
C GLY A 223 9.63 33.42 2.51
N ALA A 224 8.52 33.67 3.21
CA ALA A 224 7.32 34.37 2.72
C ALA A 224 6.14 34.08 3.65
N GLY A 225 5.86 35.03 4.55
CA GLY A 225 4.56 35.21 5.20
C GLY A 225 4.13 34.15 6.22
N ILE A 226 3.79 34.63 7.41
CA ILE A 226 3.12 33.95 8.54
C ILE A 226 1.84 33.16 8.15
N LEU A 227 1.44 33.14 6.88
CA LEU A 227 0.19 32.56 6.39
C LEU A 227 0.23 31.05 6.09
N SER A 228 1.36 30.38 5.88
CA SER A 228 1.32 28.93 5.55
C SER A 228 0.85 28.06 6.73
N SER A 229 1.22 28.40 7.98
CA SER A 229 0.69 27.75 9.18
C SER A 229 -0.81 28.00 9.36
N ILE A 230 -1.28 29.19 8.97
CA ILE A 230 -2.70 29.56 8.96
C ILE A 230 -3.43 28.80 7.85
N THR A 231 -2.83 28.56 6.67
CA THR A 231 -3.51 27.85 5.57
C THR A 231 -3.75 26.37 5.86
N ASN A 232 -2.86 25.68 6.60
CA ASN A 232 -3.11 24.27 6.99
C ASN A 232 -4.21 24.17 8.05
N GLY A 233 -4.19 25.05 9.06
CA GLY A 233 -5.30 25.20 10.00
C GLY A 233 -6.60 25.66 9.33
N ALA A 234 -6.51 26.53 8.33
CA ALA A 234 -7.65 27.04 7.56
C ALA A 234 -8.19 26.02 6.57
N ASN A 235 -7.38 25.12 6.02
CA ASN A 235 -7.86 24.00 5.21
C ASN A 235 -8.59 22.98 6.07
N GLU A 236 -8.12 22.74 7.30
CA GLU A 236 -8.82 21.91 8.29
C GLU A 236 -10.15 22.54 8.72
N LEU A 237 -10.16 23.84 9.04
CA LEU A 237 -11.35 24.62 9.37
C LEU A 237 -12.31 24.74 8.17
N ALA A 238 -11.82 25.04 6.97
CA ALA A 238 -12.64 25.15 5.76
C ALA A 238 -13.22 23.81 5.33
N SER A 239 -12.55 22.68 5.60
CA SER A 239 -13.11 21.35 5.38
C SER A 239 -14.23 21.05 6.38
N SER A 240 -14.06 21.44 7.65
CA SER A 240 -15.12 21.38 8.67
C SER A 240 -16.32 22.26 8.28
N VAL A 241 -16.07 23.50 7.86
CA VAL A 241 -17.12 24.46 7.49
C VAL A 241 -17.83 24.05 6.20
N ARG A 242 -17.10 23.65 5.14
CA ARG A 242 -17.71 23.19 3.88
C ARG A 242 -18.59 21.96 4.09
N GLU A 243 -18.20 21.03 4.95
CA GLU A 243 -19.04 19.87 5.25
C GLU A 243 -20.20 20.21 6.21
N THR A 244 -20.03 21.16 7.14
CA THR A 244 -21.15 21.66 7.97
C THR A 244 -22.20 22.36 7.10
N ILE A 245 -21.76 23.12 6.09
CA ILE A 245 -22.63 23.72 5.06
C ILE A 245 -23.29 22.61 4.23
N ARG A 246 -22.57 21.55 3.85
CA ARG A 246 -23.10 20.40 3.09
C ARG A 246 -24.11 19.56 3.88
N ILE A 247 -23.88 19.39 5.18
CA ILE A 247 -24.80 18.70 6.10
C ILE A 247 -26.03 19.58 6.34
N ARG A 248 -25.86 20.90 6.51
CA ARG A 248 -26.98 21.85 6.61
C ARG A 248 -27.79 21.92 5.32
N SER A 249 -27.16 21.93 4.15
CA SER A 249 -27.86 21.94 2.87
C SER A 249 -28.59 20.62 2.62
N LYS A 250 -28.03 19.47 3.02
CA LYS A 250 -28.73 18.17 3.01
C LYS A 250 -29.92 18.14 4.00
N ARG A 251 -29.84 18.82 5.15
CA ARG A 251 -30.97 18.95 6.09
C ARG A 251 -32.05 19.89 5.55
N TYR A 252 -31.68 21.00 4.89
CA TYR A 252 -32.64 21.93 4.29
C TYR A 252 -33.35 21.30 3.08
N LYS A 253 -32.61 20.55 2.25
CA LYS A 253 -33.17 19.81 1.11
C LYS A 253 -34.06 18.62 1.51
N ARG A 254 -33.94 18.13 2.76
CA ARG A 254 -34.86 17.14 3.35
C ARG A 254 -36.05 17.77 4.09
N GLY A 255 -36.04 19.09 4.34
CA GLY A 255 -37.11 19.80 5.04
C GLY A 255 -38.11 20.51 4.13
N SER A 256 -37.91 20.51 2.81
CA SER A 256 -38.80 21.15 1.84
C SER A 256 -39.13 20.18 0.70
N ALA A 257 -39.94 19.18 1.02
CA ALA A 257 -40.72 18.39 0.06
C ALA A 257 -41.82 17.62 0.81
N SER A 258 -43.09 17.94 0.47
CA SER A 258 -44.38 17.32 0.85
C SER A 258 -44.69 17.23 2.36
N ALA A 259 -45.70 17.88 2.97
CA ALA A 259 -47.01 18.34 2.49
C ALA A 259 -47.72 17.28 1.64
N ASP A 260 -48.27 16.25 2.28
CA ASP A 260 -49.69 15.87 2.19
C ASP A 260 -49.96 14.50 2.82
N SER A 261 -51.20 14.36 3.30
CA SER A 261 -51.95 13.12 3.60
C SER A 261 -51.90 12.54 5.03
N ASP A 262 -52.78 13.10 5.86
CA ASP A 262 -53.94 12.45 6.53
C ASP A 262 -53.81 11.15 7.37
N SER A 263 -54.20 11.35 8.64
CA SER A 263 -55.25 10.62 9.37
C SER A 263 -55.13 9.11 9.61
N SER A 264 -54.87 8.74 10.88
CA SER A 264 -55.84 8.08 11.79
C SER A 264 -55.12 7.19 12.82
N GLY A 265 -55.66 7.17 14.06
CA GLY A 265 -55.45 6.06 15.00
C GLY A 265 -54.73 6.41 16.30
N ALA A 266 -55.47 7.03 17.23
CA ALA A 266 -55.12 7.18 18.63
C ALA A 266 -55.09 5.83 19.37
N ILE A 267 -54.12 5.64 20.27
CA ILE A 267 -54.25 4.86 21.50
C ILE A 267 -53.43 5.56 22.59
N GLU A 268 -54.14 6.03 23.62
CA GLU A 268 -53.66 6.71 24.82
C GLU A 268 -53.26 5.72 25.94
N LEU A 269 -52.28 6.16 26.75
CA LEU A 269 -52.14 6.06 28.23
C LEU A 269 -52.25 4.68 28.94
N PRO A 270 -51.40 4.42 29.95
CA PRO A 270 -51.59 5.03 31.27
C PRO A 270 -50.33 5.67 31.87
N SER A 271 -50.59 6.80 32.52
CA SER A 271 -49.79 7.42 33.57
C SER A 271 -49.99 6.67 34.89
N ASP A 272 -48.91 6.42 35.62
CA ASP A 272 -48.97 6.35 37.07
C ASP A 272 -47.77 7.07 37.68
N ALA A 273 -48.11 7.78 38.74
CA ALA A 273 -47.33 8.75 39.48
C ALA A 273 -46.30 8.09 40.39
N GLU A 274 -45.20 8.79 40.62
CA GLU A 274 -44.65 9.00 41.97
C GLU A 274 -43.63 10.15 41.87
N GLY A 275 -43.96 11.24 42.55
CA GLY A 275 -43.06 12.36 42.75
C GLY A 275 -42.15 12.09 43.93
N ASP A 276 -40.95 12.65 43.89
CA ASP A 276 -40.47 13.35 45.06
C ASP A 276 -39.68 14.59 44.66
N SER A 277 -40.05 15.65 45.36
CA SER A 277 -39.57 17.02 45.26
C SER A 277 -38.21 17.17 45.89
N GLN A 278 -37.32 17.97 45.29
CA GLN A 278 -36.49 18.90 46.05
C GLN A 278 -36.00 20.04 45.17
N GLU A 279 -36.61 21.20 45.42
CA GLU A 279 -36.17 22.52 45.02
C GLU A 279 -34.81 22.86 45.64
N VAL A 280 -33.87 23.39 44.86
CA VAL A 280 -33.10 24.57 45.29
C VAL A 280 -32.97 25.54 44.13
N ASN A 281 -33.52 26.70 44.40
CA ASN A 281 -33.68 27.90 43.61
C ASN A 281 -32.38 28.72 43.62
N SER A 282 -31.90 29.21 42.49
CA SER A 282 -31.16 30.49 42.44
C SER A 282 -31.12 31.06 41.02
N LYS A 283 -32.08 31.94 40.80
CA LYS A 283 -32.14 33.06 39.86
C LYS A 283 -30.77 33.58 39.35
N ALA A 284 -30.67 33.70 38.03
CA ALA A 284 -30.07 34.85 37.36
C ALA A 284 -30.87 35.15 36.08
N LYS A 285 -31.86 36.04 36.21
CA LYS A 285 -32.44 36.82 35.10
C LYS A 285 -31.34 37.77 34.60
N VAL A 286 -31.27 38.01 33.28
CA VAL A 286 -31.57 39.32 32.66
C VAL A 286 -31.21 39.30 31.16
N ARG A 287 -32.27 39.62 30.39
CA ARG A 287 -32.36 40.30 29.08
C ARG A 287 -31.98 39.60 27.78
N ASP A 288 -33.06 39.36 27.03
CA ASP A 288 -33.21 39.52 25.59
C ASP A 288 -32.56 40.80 25.05
N ASP A 289 -31.86 40.65 23.92
CA ASP A 289 -31.74 41.70 22.91
C ASP A 289 -32.03 41.07 21.54
N HIS A 290 -33.23 41.37 21.04
CA HIS A 290 -33.61 41.21 19.65
C HIS A 290 -32.88 42.27 18.82
N ALA A 291 -31.90 41.88 18.00
CA ALA A 291 -31.37 42.70 16.93
C ALA A 291 -31.51 41.96 15.59
N ASN A 292 -32.66 42.19 14.96
CA ASN A 292 -33.01 41.77 13.63
C ASN A 292 -32.27 42.69 12.63
N CYS A 293 -31.16 42.22 12.03
CA CYS A 293 -30.49 42.95 10.95
C CYS A 293 -30.72 42.23 9.63
N LYS A 294 -31.67 42.76 8.86
CA LYS A 294 -32.00 42.36 7.49
C LYS A 294 -30.77 42.55 6.60
N LEU A 295 -30.36 41.47 5.94
CA LEU A 295 -29.38 41.49 4.86
C LEU A 295 -30.10 41.99 3.61
N ASN A 296 -29.86 43.24 3.21
CA ASN A 296 -30.33 43.76 1.93
C ASN A 296 -29.42 43.26 0.80
N GLU A 297 -30.06 42.69 -0.21
CA GLU A 297 -29.55 42.41 -1.54
C GLU A 297 -29.15 43.72 -2.24
N VAL A 298 -27.93 43.80 -2.77
CA VAL A 298 -27.59 44.79 -3.79
C VAL A 298 -26.85 44.07 -4.92
N HIS A 299 -27.37 44.34 -6.11
CA HIS A 299 -27.11 43.73 -7.40
C HIS A 299 -25.68 43.93 -7.93
N GLN A 300 -25.30 42.94 -8.75
CA GLN A 300 -24.20 42.95 -9.70
C GLN A 300 -24.47 43.88 -10.89
N SER A 301 -23.47 44.69 -11.24
CA SER A 301 -23.24 45.32 -12.55
C SER A 301 -21.79 45.80 -12.55
N SER A 302 -20.85 45.14 -13.24
CA SER A 302 -20.52 45.28 -14.67
C SER A 302 -19.89 46.64 -15.03
N GLU A 303 -18.61 46.53 -15.47
CA GLU A 303 -17.92 47.33 -16.49
C GLU A 303 -17.03 48.54 -16.13
N SER A 304 -15.86 48.49 -16.78
CA SER A 304 -15.06 49.57 -17.37
C SER A 304 -13.73 49.98 -16.71
N GLU A 305 -12.69 49.53 -17.41
CA GLU A 305 -11.36 50.06 -17.68
C GLU A 305 -11.07 51.54 -17.33
N LYS A 306 -9.92 51.77 -16.68
CA LYS A 306 -8.79 52.65 -17.08
C LYS A 306 -7.92 52.97 -15.85
N ASP A 307 -6.65 52.54 -15.85
CA ASP A 307 -5.55 53.47 -16.06
C ASP A 307 -4.19 52.76 -16.11
N LYS A 308 -3.40 53.18 -17.10
CA LYS A 308 -2.05 52.72 -17.40
C LYS A 308 -1.05 53.59 -16.64
N GLN A 309 -0.07 52.99 -15.97
CA GLN A 309 1.19 53.69 -15.65
C GLN A 309 2.41 52.75 -15.61
N LEU A 310 3.21 52.83 -16.69
CA LEU A 310 4.68 52.87 -16.81
C LEU A 310 5.61 51.79 -16.15
N VAL A 311 6.09 50.86 -17.00
CA VAL A 311 7.47 50.37 -17.33
C VAL A 311 8.64 50.80 -16.40
N PRO A 312 9.59 49.89 -16.04
CA PRO A 312 10.74 49.59 -16.90
C PRO A 312 11.02 48.10 -17.15
N ASP A 313 11.39 47.82 -18.40
CA ASP A 313 11.90 46.55 -18.91
C ASP A 313 13.21 46.13 -18.23
N ASN A 314 13.28 44.87 -17.80
CA ASN A 314 14.54 44.14 -17.71
C ASN A 314 14.34 42.80 -18.41
N ALA A 315 14.76 42.77 -19.67
CA ALA A 315 14.87 41.60 -20.51
C ALA A 315 15.99 40.68 -20.00
N ALA A 316 15.62 39.52 -19.45
CA ALA A 316 16.45 38.32 -19.42
C ALA A 316 15.59 37.10 -19.05
N THR A 317 14.54 36.83 -19.81
CA THR A 317 13.82 35.56 -19.71
C THR A 317 14.71 34.47 -20.32
N THR A 318 15.61 33.97 -19.50
CA THR A 318 16.42 32.80 -19.82
C THR A 318 15.45 31.65 -20.06
N ASN A 319 15.43 31.12 -21.29
CA ASN A 319 14.65 29.96 -21.68
C ASN A 319 15.03 28.76 -20.80
N MET A 320 14.34 28.60 -19.67
CA MET A 320 14.48 27.40 -18.84
C MET A 320 13.68 26.27 -19.49
N SER A 321 14.39 25.18 -19.78
CA SER A 321 13.77 23.94 -20.27
C SER A 321 12.77 23.37 -19.27
N ASP A 322 11.77 22.63 -19.76
CA ASP A 322 10.66 22.07 -18.96
C ASP A 322 11.14 21.28 -17.71
N VAL A 323 12.33 20.67 -17.80
CA VAL A 323 12.97 19.93 -16.70
C VAL A 323 13.37 20.84 -15.51
N GLN A 324 13.78 22.09 -15.77
CA GLN A 324 14.11 23.04 -14.69
C GLN A 324 12.85 23.59 -14.00
N ARG A 325 11.74 23.76 -14.75
CA ARG A 325 10.45 24.14 -14.18
C ARG A 325 9.90 23.04 -13.26
N GLU A 326 9.95 21.77 -13.69
CA GLU A 326 9.57 20.63 -12.84
C GLU A 326 10.46 20.55 -11.58
N ASN A 327 11.78 20.67 -11.72
CA ASN A 327 12.69 20.63 -10.57
C ASN A 327 12.48 21.79 -9.59
N SER A 328 12.17 23.01 -10.05
CA SER A 328 11.86 24.14 -9.18
C SER A 328 10.54 23.96 -8.41
N HIS A 329 9.51 23.36 -9.03
CA HIS A 329 8.24 23.05 -8.38
C HIS A 329 8.39 21.90 -7.37
N VAL A 330 9.25 20.92 -7.65
CA VAL A 330 9.58 19.82 -6.72
C VAL A 330 10.42 20.32 -5.54
N GLN A 331 11.40 21.20 -5.78
CA GLN A 331 12.22 21.79 -4.71
C GLN A 331 11.43 22.73 -3.78
N ASN A 332 10.47 23.50 -4.32
CA ASN A 332 9.67 24.44 -3.51
C ASN A 332 8.75 23.77 -2.46
N ASN A 333 8.53 22.45 -2.53
CA ASN A 333 7.63 21.73 -1.62
C ASN A 333 8.34 20.75 -0.66
N GLN A 334 9.68 20.71 -0.64
CA GLN A 334 10.40 19.78 0.24
C GLN A 334 10.41 20.29 1.69
N LYS A 335 9.71 19.56 2.57
CA LYS A 335 9.67 19.81 4.03
C LYS A 335 10.96 19.38 4.75
N TYR A 336 11.70 18.44 4.17
CA TYR A 336 12.87 17.82 4.79
C TYR A 336 14.04 17.75 3.83
N GLU A 337 15.24 17.77 4.39
CA GLU A 337 16.50 17.50 3.70
C GLU A 337 17.19 16.30 4.37
N ILE A 338 17.72 15.37 3.55
CA ILE A 338 18.51 14.24 4.05
C ILE A 338 19.99 14.65 4.06
N ILE A 339 20.63 14.52 5.22
CA ILE A 339 22.01 14.92 5.49
C ILE A 339 22.80 13.80 6.15
N ASN A 340 24.11 13.75 5.90
CA ASN A 340 25.07 12.92 6.65
C ASN A 340 24.64 11.44 6.80
N VAL A 341 24.19 10.81 5.71
CA VAL A 341 23.86 9.38 5.73
C VAL A 341 25.16 8.57 5.78
N PRO A 342 25.35 7.69 6.77
CA PRO A 342 26.54 6.82 6.84
C PRO A 342 26.66 5.90 5.62
N SER A 343 27.89 5.58 5.20
CA SER A 343 28.16 4.76 4.01
C SER A 343 27.75 3.28 4.14
N ASP A 344 27.60 2.77 5.37
CA ASP A 344 27.12 1.41 5.66
C ASP A 344 25.57 1.31 5.64
N SER A 345 24.89 2.46 5.60
CA SER A 345 23.43 2.52 5.53
C SER A 345 22.91 2.16 4.15
N ARG A 346 21.70 1.58 4.08
CA ARG A 346 20.97 1.24 2.85
C ARG A 346 19.52 1.69 2.94
N PRO A 347 19.25 3.01 3.12
CA PRO A 347 17.90 3.47 3.43
C PRO A 347 16.89 3.00 2.38
N LEU A 348 15.75 2.49 2.83
CA LEU A 348 14.70 2.02 1.94
C LEU A 348 13.76 3.17 1.56
N LEU A 349 13.50 3.40 0.28
CA LEU A 349 12.47 4.30 -0.21
C LEU A 349 11.26 3.47 -0.66
N VAL A 350 10.09 3.72 -0.07
CA VAL A 350 8.90 2.91 -0.30
C VAL A 350 7.86 3.70 -1.07
N PHE A 351 7.36 3.11 -2.16
CA PHE A 351 6.25 3.64 -2.95
C PHE A 351 5.02 2.76 -2.80
N ILE A 352 3.88 3.35 -2.43
CA ILE A 352 2.63 2.62 -2.21
C ILE A 352 1.55 3.10 -3.17
N ASN A 353 1.03 2.20 -4.00
CA ASN A 353 -0.13 2.49 -4.84
C ASN A 353 -1.42 1.95 -4.20
N LYS A 354 -2.23 2.84 -3.61
CA LYS A 354 -3.48 2.47 -2.92
C LYS A 354 -4.53 1.82 -3.82
N ARG A 355 -4.49 2.04 -5.14
CA ARG A 355 -5.44 1.46 -6.08
C ARG A 355 -5.16 -0.01 -6.39
N SER A 356 -3.99 -0.52 -5.99
CA SER A 356 -3.62 -1.92 -6.27
C SER A 356 -4.42 -2.88 -5.36
N GLY A 357 -5.23 -3.73 -6.01
CA GLY A 357 -5.63 -5.07 -5.57
C GLY A 357 -6.56 -5.27 -4.36
N ALA A 358 -6.63 -4.36 -3.37
CA ALA A 358 -7.51 -4.57 -2.20
C ALA A 358 -7.78 -3.34 -1.32
N GLN A 359 -7.39 -2.12 -1.72
CA GLN A 359 -7.47 -0.91 -0.88
C GLN A 359 -6.78 -1.05 0.50
N SER A 360 -5.92 -2.06 0.69
CA SER A 360 -5.13 -2.25 1.92
C SER A 360 -3.99 -1.24 2.06
N GLY A 361 -3.84 -0.32 1.09
CA GLY A 361 -2.75 0.64 1.03
C GLY A 361 -2.65 1.56 2.25
N ASP A 362 -3.76 1.90 2.91
CA ASP A 362 -3.73 2.70 4.15
C ASP A 362 -3.13 1.94 5.33
N SER A 363 -3.57 0.70 5.55
CA SER A 363 -3.03 -0.18 6.58
C SER A 363 -1.55 -0.49 6.33
N LEU A 364 -1.21 -0.82 5.08
CA LEU A 364 0.16 -1.09 4.67
C LEU A 364 1.07 0.14 4.88
N ARG A 365 0.60 1.33 4.48
CA ARG A 365 1.31 2.58 4.71
C ARG A 365 1.55 2.84 6.19
N GLN A 366 0.54 2.66 7.02
CA GLN A 366 0.67 2.84 8.47
C GLN A 366 1.70 1.87 9.06
N ARG A 367 1.63 0.58 8.75
CA ARG A 367 2.59 -0.44 9.22
C ARG A 367 4.02 -0.10 8.79
N LEU A 368 4.24 0.29 7.52
CA LEU A 368 5.55 0.70 7.02
C LEU A 368 6.08 1.98 7.69
N GLN A 369 5.22 2.96 7.99
CA GLN A 369 5.62 4.18 8.73
C GLN A 369 5.96 3.88 10.22
N ILE A 370 5.44 2.79 10.78
CA ILE A 370 5.82 2.30 12.11
C ILE A 370 7.20 1.64 12.07
N LEU A 371 7.47 0.83 11.05
CA LEU A 371 8.74 0.08 10.91
C LEU A 371 9.90 0.98 10.43
N LEU A 372 9.63 1.91 9.53
CA LEU A 372 10.63 2.79 8.89
C LEU A 372 10.46 4.24 9.33
N ASN A 373 11.38 5.12 8.96
CA ASN A 373 11.16 6.56 9.13
C ASN A 373 10.01 6.98 8.19
N PRO A 374 8.95 7.67 8.67
CA PRO A 374 7.83 8.09 7.83
C PRO A 374 8.21 8.87 6.56
N VAL A 375 9.36 9.56 6.57
CA VAL A 375 9.89 10.27 5.38
C VAL A 375 10.28 9.33 4.22
N GLN A 376 10.38 8.03 4.48
CA GLN A 376 10.70 6.99 3.52
C GLN A 376 9.47 6.47 2.76
N VAL A 377 8.24 6.78 3.20
CA VAL A 377 7.03 6.14 2.68
C VAL A 377 6.20 7.14 1.87
N PHE A 378 6.17 6.95 0.56
CA PHE A 378 5.45 7.80 -0.39
C PHE A 378 4.24 7.09 -0.97
N GLU A 379 3.12 7.81 -0.97
CA GLU A 379 1.90 7.36 -1.64
C GLU A 379 1.88 7.84 -3.08
N LEU A 380 1.65 6.91 -4.01
CA LEU A 380 1.50 7.20 -5.43
C LEU A 380 0.03 7.50 -5.76
N SER A 381 -0.18 8.56 -6.53
CA SER A 381 -1.49 8.99 -7.00
C SER A 381 -1.37 9.69 -8.36
N LYS A 382 -2.50 10.00 -9.01
CA LYS A 382 -2.49 10.74 -10.28
C LYS A 382 -1.81 12.12 -10.16
N GLN A 383 -1.82 12.72 -8.98
CA GLN A 383 -1.27 14.04 -8.69
C GLN A 383 0.17 14.00 -8.16
N GLN A 384 0.59 12.86 -7.60
CA GLN A 384 1.91 12.69 -6.99
C GLN A 384 2.55 11.40 -7.49
N GLY A 385 3.50 11.56 -8.41
CA GLY A 385 4.34 10.49 -8.90
C GLY A 385 5.53 10.17 -7.99
N PRO A 386 6.35 9.17 -8.37
CA PRO A 386 7.54 8.77 -7.62
C PRO A 386 8.65 9.83 -7.59
N ASP A 387 8.63 10.81 -8.50
CA ASP A 387 9.66 11.85 -8.63
C ASP A 387 9.92 12.62 -7.33
N VAL A 388 8.89 12.85 -6.51
CA VAL A 388 9.03 13.59 -5.24
C VAL A 388 9.92 12.83 -4.26
N GLY A 389 9.71 11.51 -4.14
CA GLY A 389 10.51 10.65 -3.27
C GLY A 389 11.92 10.46 -3.81
N LEU A 390 12.06 10.25 -5.12
CA LEU A 390 13.37 10.12 -5.77
C LEU A 390 14.20 11.40 -5.67
N ALA A 391 13.57 12.58 -5.78
CA ALA A 391 14.23 13.86 -5.61
C ALA A 391 14.74 14.07 -4.18
N LEU A 392 13.98 13.64 -3.16
CA LEU A 392 14.41 13.68 -1.77
C LEU A 392 15.64 12.78 -1.54
N PHE A 393 15.67 11.61 -2.17
CA PHE A 393 16.76 10.63 -2.03
C PHE A 393 17.92 10.86 -3.01
N ARG A 394 17.90 11.94 -3.80
CA ARG A 394 18.88 12.16 -4.89
C ARG A 394 20.34 12.16 -4.44
N LYS A 395 20.62 12.60 -3.21
CA LYS A 395 21.97 12.64 -2.62
C LYS A 395 22.31 11.42 -1.76
N VAL A 396 21.38 10.49 -1.59
CA VAL A 396 21.59 9.29 -0.78
C VAL A 396 22.24 8.24 -1.66
N THR A 397 23.40 7.73 -1.27
CA THR A 397 24.07 6.63 -1.98
C THR A 397 23.50 5.29 -1.51
N HIS A 398 23.52 4.29 -2.40
CA HIS A 398 23.13 2.89 -2.13
C HIS A 398 21.77 2.69 -1.44
N PHE A 399 20.83 3.62 -1.62
CA PHE A 399 19.45 3.43 -1.16
C PHE A 399 18.76 2.34 -1.99
N ARG A 400 17.76 1.69 -1.39
CA ARG A 400 16.95 0.66 -2.04
C ARG A 400 15.54 1.17 -2.27
N VAL A 401 14.81 0.58 -3.20
CA VAL A 401 13.40 0.94 -3.45
C VAL A 401 12.50 -0.27 -3.21
N LEU A 402 11.38 -0.06 -2.51
CA LEU A 402 10.30 -1.05 -2.38
C LEU A 402 9.04 -0.51 -3.04
N VAL A 403 8.53 -1.22 -4.04
CA VAL A 403 7.28 -0.89 -4.72
C VAL A 403 6.15 -1.78 -4.20
N CYS A 404 5.21 -1.16 -3.50
CA CYS A 404 3.99 -1.81 -3.04
C CYS A 404 2.87 -1.61 -4.06
N GLY A 405 2.74 -2.54 -4.99
CA GLY A 405 1.82 -2.45 -6.12
C GLY A 405 1.78 -3.71 -6.97
N GLY A 406 1.22 -3.58 -8.18
CA GLY A 406 1.36 -4.58 -9.24
C GLY A 406 2.44 -4.21 -10.26
N ASP A 407 2.53 -4.99 -11.34
CA ASP A 407 3.57 -4.83 -12.38
C ASP A 407 3.60 -3.42 -13.00
N GLY A 408 2.44 -2.83 -13.33
CA GLY A 408 2.39 -1.45 -13.85
C GLY A 408 2.88 -0.39 -12.86
N THR A 409 2.77 -0.64 -11.54
CA THR A 409 3.36 0.28 -10.54
C THR A 409 4.88 0.14 -10.50
N ALA A 410 5.39 -1.08 -10.65
CA ALA A 410 6.83 -1.30 -10.77
C ALA A 410 7.38 -0.62 -12.04
N GLY A 411 6.72 -0.79 -13.19
CA GLY A 411 7.07 -0.12 -14.44
C GLY A 411 7.13 1.40 -14.30
N TRP A 412 6.11 2.01 -13.68
CA TRP A 412 6.08 3.46 -13.44
C TRP A 412 7.26 3.96 -12.58
N VAL A 413 7.62 3.22 -11.53
CA VAL A 413 8.77 3.58 -10.67
C VAL A 413 10.09 3.37 -11.42
N LEU A 414 10.22 2.34 -12.24
CA LEU A 414 11.40 2.09 -13.07
C LEU A 414 11.62 3.20 -14.11
N ASP A 415 10.55 3.64 -14.79
CA ASP A 415 10.59 4.79 -15.71
C ASP A 415 11.08 6.05 -15.01
N ALA A 416 10.61 6.30 -13.79
CA ALA A 416 11.01 7.47 -13.02
C ALA A 416 12.47 7.40 -12.55
N ILE A 417 12.95 6.23 -12.11
CA ILE A 417 14.36 6.02 -11.76
C ILE A 417 15.26 6.31 -12.97
N GLU A 418 14.88 5.82 -14.15
CA GLU A 418 15.61 6.07 -15.40
C GLU A 418 15.62 7.56 -15.76
N LYS A 419 14.47 8.24 -15.67
CA LYS A 419 14.35 9.70 -15.91
C LYS A 419 15.30 10.51 -15.03
N GLN A 420 15.50 10.10 -13.77
CA GLN A 420 16.33 10.81 -12.81
C GLN A 420 17.85 10.68 -13.07
N LYS A 421 18.28 9.71 -13.89
CA LYS A 421 19.69 9.49 -14.28
C LYS A 421 20.64 9.42 -13.08
N PHE A 422 20.32 8.57 -12.11
CA PHE A 422 21.22 8.29 -10.99
C PHE A 422 22.55 7.69 -11.49
N GLU A 423 23.66 8.11 -10.89
CA GLU A 423 24.98 7.52 -11.15
C GLU A 423 25.01 6.04 -10.73
N THR A 424 24.45 5.75 -9.55
CA THR A 424 24.14 4.40 -9.09
C THR A 424 22.61 4.23 -8.96
N PRO A 425 21.92 3.72 -9.99
CA PRO A 425 20.48 3.48 -9.91
C PRO A 425 20.15 2.50 -8.75
N PRO A 426 19.14 2.80 -7.92
CA PRO A 426 18.78 1.95 -6.79
C PRO A 426 18.14 0.64 -7.27
N PRO A 427 18.42 -0.50 -6.62
CA PRO A 427 17.74 -1.75 -6.93
C PRO A 427 16.32 -1.75 -6.36
N VAL A 428 15.39 -2.37 -7.09
CA VAL A 428 13.95 -2.35 -6.77
C VAL A 428 13.44 -3.71 -6.30
N ALA A 429 12.85 -3.78 -5.10
CA ALA A 429 12.02 -4.88 -4.62
C ALA A 429 10.53 -4.60 -4.87
N ILE A 430 9.72 -5.66 -4.96
CA ILE A 430 8.28 -5.56 -5.19
C ILE A 430 7.52 -6.25 -4.07
N LEU A 431 6.65 -5.52 -3.39
CA LEU A 431 5.64 -6.09 -2.50
C LEU A 431 4.36 -6.33 -3.33
N PRO A 432 3.95 -7.60 -3.56
CA PRO A 432 2.89 -7.97 -4.50
C PRO A 432 1.48 -7.58 -3.97
N ALA A 433 1.13 -6.31 -4.16
CA ALA A 433 -0.18 -5.76 -3.82
C ALA A 433 -1.15 -5.75 -5.02
N GLY A 434 -0.69 -6.04 -6.24
CA GLY A 434 -1.51 -6.16 -7.45
C GLY A 434 -2.18 -7.52 -7.67
N THR A 435 -2.79 -7.73 -8.84
CA THR A 435 -3.43 -9.01 -9.22
C THR A 435 -2.49 -9.93 -10.01
N GLY A 436 -1.75 -9.38 -10.98
CA GLY A 436 -0.79 -10.11 -11.85
C GLY A 436 0.47 -10.51 -11.08
N ASN A 437 1.22 -9.52 -10.59
CA ASN A 437 2.43 -9.67 -9.78
C ASN A 437 3.44 -10.66 -10.39
N ASP A 438 3.46 -10.78 -11.72
CA ASP A 438 4.29 -11.76 -12.41
C ASP A 438 5.78 -11.43 -12.22
N LEU A 439 6.15 -10.14 -12.26
CA LEU A 439 7.52 -9.71 -11.99
C LEU A 439 7.93 -10.03 -10.53
N ALA A 440 7.00 -9.85 -9.58
CA ALA A 440 7.25 -10.18 -8.18
C ALA A 440 7.47 -11.69 -7.95
N ARG A 441 6.82 -12.55 -8.74
CA ARG A 441 7.02 -14.01 -8.68
C ARG A 441 8.38 -14.42 -9.20
N VAL A 442 8.80 -13.88 -10.34
CA VAL A 442 10.12 -14.16 -10.91
C VAL A 442 11.24 -13.68 -9.98
N LEU A 443 11.03 -12.56 -9.30
CA LEU A 443 11.94 -12.05 -8.26
C LEU A 443 11.75 -12.71 -6.88
N CYS A 444 10.95 -13.78 -6.81
CA CYS A 444 10.74 -14.61 -5.63
C CYS A 444 10.04 -13.91 -4.44
N TRP A 445 9.44 -12.74 -4.62
CA TRP A 445 8.62 -12.03 -3.62
C TRP A 445 7.20 -12.61 -3.48
N GLY A 446 6.78 -13.44 -4.42
CA GLY A 446 5.52 -14.18 -4.38
C GLY A 446 4.35 -13.45 -5.08
N GLY A 447 3.16 -14.04 -4.96
CA GLY A 447 2.00 -13.65 -5.76
C GLY A 447 0.96 -12.77 -5.08
N GLY A 448 1.12 -12.45 -3.79
CA GLY A 448 0.13 -11.66 -3.04
C GLY A 448 0.49 -11.45 -1.57
N LEU A 449 -0.15 -10.45 -0.95
CA LEU A 449 0.12 -10.04 0.44
C LEU A 449 -0.19 -11.14 1.47
N GLY A 450 -1.18 -12.01 1.22
CA GLY A 450 -1.56 -13.07 2.15
C GLY A 450 -0.47 -14.14 2.36
N VAL A 451 0.44 -14.32 1.39
CA VAL A 451 1.60 -15.22 1.55
C VAL A 451 2.63 -14.58 2.48
N ILE A 452 2.75 -13.26 2.43
CA ILE A 452 3.68 -12.47 3.22
C ILE A 452 3.24 -12.41 4.69
N GLU A 453 1.95 -12.18 4.93
CA GLU A 453 1.41 -12.16 6.30
C GLU A 453 1.60 -13.51 7.00
N LYS A 454 1.51 -14.63 6.28
CA LYS A 454 1.77 -15.97 6.83
C LYS A 454 3.25 -16.26 7.11
N ARG A 455 4.19 -15.48 6.56
CA ARG A 455 5.65 -15.70 6.65
C ARG A 455 6.34 -14.80 7.67
N GLY A 456 5.61 -14.22 8.62
CA GLY A 456 6.15 -13.27 9.60
C GLY A 456 5.94 -11.80 9.25
N GLY A 457 5.08 -11.51 8.26
CA GLY A 457 4.61 -10.15 7.97
C GLY A 457 5.68 -9.22 7.36
N LEU A 458 5.45 -7.91 7.47
CA LEU A 458 6.28 -6.89 6.82
C LEU A 458 7.67 -6.78 7.43
N PHE A 459 7.86 -7.11 8.72
CA PHE A 459 9.19 -7.10 9.31
C PHE A 459 10.11 -8.12 8.63
N SER A 460 9.63 -9.35 8.44
CA SER A 460 10.34 -10.41 7.71
C SER A 460 10.63 -9.98 6.27
N VAL A 461 9.67 -9.35 5.57
CA VAL A 461 9.93 -8.83 4.22
C VAL A 461 11.01 -7.75 4.21
N LEU A 462 11.06 -6.88 5.21
CA LEU A 462 12.13 -5.89 5.28
C LEU A 462 13.49 -6.54 5.53
N GLN A 463 13.56 -7.59 6.36
CA GLN A 463 14.79 -8.38 6.51
C GLN A 463 15.19 -9.07 5.20
N ASP A 464 14.23 -9.63 4.47
CA ASP A 464 14.46 -10.20 3.14
C ASP A 464 14.97 -9.13 2.16
N VAL A 465 14.41 -7.91 2.20
CA VAL A 465 14.86 -6.78 1.36
C VAL A 465 16.27 -6.35 1.72
N GLU A 466 16.69 -6.42 2.98
CA GLU A 466 18.06 -6.15 3.41
C GLU A 466 19.05 -7.18 2.86
N HIS A 467 18.67 -8.45 2.83
CA HIS A 467 19.55 -9.55 2.41
C HIS A 467 19.31 -10.03 0.97
N ALA A 468 18.45 -9.36 0.21
CA ALA A 468 18.14 -9.71 -1.17
C ALA A 468 19.36 -9.57 -2.10
N ALA A 469 19.45 -10.45 -3.09
CA ALA A 469 20.45 -10.39 -4.14
C ALA A 469 20.08 -9.33 -5.19
N VAL A 470 21.07 -8.61 -5.68
CA VAL A 470 20.88 -7.69 -6.81
C VAL A 470 20.92 -8.49 -8.12
N THR A 471 19.86 -8.38 -8.91
CA THR A 471 19.75 -8.95 -10.26
C THR A 471 19.46 -7.85 -11.27
N VAL A 472 19.47 -8.20 -12.55
CA VAL A 472 19.16 -7.29 -13.65
C VAL A 472 17.85 -7.69 -14.32
N LEU A 473 17.13 -6.70 -14.82
CA LEU A 473 15.93 -6.83 -15.64
C LEU A 473 16.12 -6.05 -16.95
N ASP A 474 16.00 -6.72 -18.07
CA ASP A 474 15.94 -6.10 -19.39
C ASP A 474 14.62 -5.38 -19.56
N ARG A 475 14.71 -4.16 -20.09
CA ARG A 475 13.59 -3.29 -20.40
C ARG A 475 13.57 -3.06 -21.89
N TRP A 476 12.38 -3.17 -22.46
CA TRP A 476 12.18 -3.23 -23.90
C TRP A 476 11.35 -2.04 -24.36
N LYS A 477 11.74 -1.42 -25.46
CA LYS A 477 11.00 -0.32 -26.08
C LYS A 477 10.10 -0.88 -27.17
N ILE A 478 8.83 -0.49 -27.11
CA ILE A 478 7.80 -0.82 -28.08
C ILE A 478 7.44 0.46 -28.85
N THR A 479 7.63 0.44 -30.15
CA THR A 479 7.23 1.52 -31.07
C THR A 479 6.18 1.04 -32.05
N ILE A 480 5.15 1.85 -32.25
CA ILE A 480 4.02 1.51 -33.12
C ILE A 480 3.93 2.54 -34.23
N LYS A 481 4.12 2.09 -35.46
CA LYS A 481 4.12 2.91 -36.67
C LYS A 481 2.93 2.54 -37.56
N ASP A 482 2.37 3.53 -38.24
CA ASP A 482 1.39 3.28 -39.29
C ASP A 482 2.09 2.76 -40.56
N ASN A 483 1.28 2.48 -41.59
CA ASN A 483 1.79 2.01 -42.88
C ASN A 483 2.68 3.05 -43.62
N GLN A 484 2.69 4.31 -43.18
CA GLN A 484 3.57 5.36 -43.70
C GLN A 484 4.86 5.51 -42.87
N GLY A 485 5.05 4.67 -41.85
CA GLY A 485 6.19 4.74 -40.93
C GLY A 485 6.07 5.84 -39.87
N LYS A 486 4.93 6.54 -39.79
CA LYS A 486 4.70 7.58 -38.78
C LYS A 486 4.29 6.94 -37.47
N LEU A 487 4.86 7.46 -36.38
CA LEU A 487 4.55 6.99 -35.04
C LEU A 487 3.07 7.26 -34.70
N MET A 488 2.32 6.19 -34.40
CA MET A 488 0.90 6.27 -34.05
C MET A 488 0.70 6.68 -32.59
N ARG A 489 1.63 6.29 -31.70
CA ARG A 489 1.54 6.47 -30.25
C ARG A 489 2.94 6.68 -29.66
N PRO A 490 3.10 7.42 -28.54
CA PRO A 490 4.36 7.50 -27.83
C PRO A 490 4.93 6.10 -27.53
N PRO A 491 6.26 5.90 -27.56
CA PRO A 491 6.85 4.60 -27.26
C PRO A 491 6.44 4.13 -25.86
N LYS A 492 6.14 2.85 -25.74
CA LYS A 492 5.88 2.19 -24.45
C LYS A 492 7.11 1.37 -24.04
N PHE A 493 7.25 1.16 -22.73
CA PHE A 493 8.28 0.30 -22.18
C PHE A 493 7.66 -0.96 -21.60
N MET A 494 8.20 -2.11 -21.97
CA MET A 494 7.79 -3.43 -21.55
C MET A 494 8.86 -4.02 -20.63
N ASN A 495 8.42 -4.56 -19.51
CA ASN A 495 9.27 -5.23 -18.53
C ASN A 495 8.95 -6.73 -18.44
N ASN A 496 7.71 -7.12 -18.72
CA ASN A 496 7.24 -8.50 -18.57
C ASN A 496 6.97 -9.15 -19.93
N TYR A 497 5.99 -8.64 -20.67
CA TYR A 497 5.54 -9.26 -21.93
C TYR A 497 4.61 -8.36 -22.75
N PHE A 498 4.52 -8.68 -24.04
CA PHE A 498 3.67 -8.06 -25.04
C PHE A 498 2.86 -9.13 -25.77
N GLY A 499 1.54 -9.04 -25.75
CA GLY A 499 0.62 -10.01 -26.35
C GLY A 499 -0.24 -9.40 -27.46
N VAL A 500 -0.57 -10.21 -28.46
CA VAL A 500 -1.43 -9.86 -29.60
C VAL A 500 -2.42 -11.00 -29.84
N GLY A 501 -3.71 -10.67 -29.93
CA GLY A 501 -4.78 -11.64 -30.24
C GLY A 501 -5.58 -12.08 -29.02
N CYS A 502 -5.89 -13.38 -28.93
CA CYS A 502 -6.84 -13.94 -27.96
C CYS A 502 -6.53 -13.58 -26.50
N ASP A 503 -5.26 -13.63 -26.07
CA ASP A 503 -4.90 -13.31 -24.68
C ASP A 503 -5.12 -11.82 -24.35
N ALA A 504 -4.74 -10.95 -25.28
CA ALA A 504 -4.94 -9.52 -25.16
C ALA A 504 -6.42 -9.14 -25.16
N LYS A 505 -7.28 -9.92 -25.83
CA LYS A 505 -8.74 -9.76 -25.73
C LYS A 505 -9.22 -9.95 -24.30
N VAL A 506 -8.77 -11.00 -23.59
CA VAL A 506 -9.15 -11.22 -22.18
C VAL A 506 -8.71 -10.04 -21.32
N ALA A 507 -7.49 -9.55 -21.52
CA ALA A 507 -7.00 -8.37 -20.81
C ALA A 507 -7.90 -7.15 -21.09
N LEU A 508 -8.26 -6.91 -22.35
CA LEU A 508 -9.11 -5.79 -22.78
C LEU A 508 -10.52 -5.86 -22.17
N ASP A 509 -11.15 -7.03 -22.22
CA ASP A 509 -12.48 -7.25 -21.65
C ASP A 509 -12.48 -7.00 -20.13
N ILE A 510 -11.42 -7.43 -19.43
CA ILE A 510 -11.25 -7.16 -17.99
C ILE A 510 -10.97 -5.69 -17.70
N HIS A 511 -10.21 -5.00 -18.55
CA HIS A 511 -9.97 -3.56 -18.41
C HIS A 511 -11.27 -2.78 -18.53
N ASN A 512 -12.07 -3.04 -19.57
CA ASN A 512 -13.37 -2.41 -19.77
C ASN A 512 -14.31 -2.70 -18.58
N LEU A 513 -14.37 -3.95 -18.12
CA LEU A 513 -15.18 -4.32 -16.95
C LEU A 513 -14.75 -3.57 -15.69
N ARG A 514 -13.45 -3.29 -15.52
CA ARG A 514 -12.92 -2.54 -14.38
C ARG A 514 -13.27 -1.06 -14.43
N GLU A 515 -13.27 -0.45 -15.61
CA GLU A 515 -13.68 0.95 -15.78
C GLU A 515 -15.20 1.11 -15.58
N GLU A 516 -16.00 0.16 -16.03
CA GLU A 516 -17.46 0.18 -15.87
C GLU A 516 -17.92 -0.14 -14.43
N ASN A 517 -17.29 -1.13 -13.79
CA ASN A 517 -17.72 -1.69 -12.50
C ASN A 517 -16.52 -1.87 -11.54
N PRO A 518 -15.85 -0.77 -11.11
CA PRO A 518 -14.66 -0.85 -10.27
C PRO A 518 -14.92 -1.54 -8.91
N GLU A 519 -16.14 -1.52 -8.42
CA GLU A 519 -16.56 -2.16 -7.16
C GLU A 519 -16.51 -3.69 -7.21
N ARG A 520 -16.55 -4.30 -8.41
CA ARG A 520 -16.35 -5.74 -8.56
C ARG A 520 -14.90 -6.17 -8.30
N PHE A 521 -13.95 -5.25 -8.42
CA PHE A 521 -12.52 -5.50 -8.27
C PHE A 521 -12.02 -5.24 -6.84
N TYR A 522 -12.73 -5.78 -5.84
CA TYR A 522 -12.50 -5.44 -4.43
C TYR A 522 -11.41 -6.28 -3.74
N SER A 523 -10.93 -7.37 -4.35
CA SER A 523 -9.82 -8.16 -3.80
C SER A 523 -9.01 -8.86 -4.88
N GLN A 524 -7.73 -9.15 -4.60
CA GLN A 524 -6.85 -9.90 -5.50
C GLN A 524 -7.45 -11.25 -5.90
N PHE A 525 -8.08 -11.96 -4.96
CA PHE A 525 -8.74 -13.24 -5.21
C PHE A 525 -9.91 -13.07 -6.20
N MET A 526 -10.78 -12.10 -5.95
CA MET A 526 -11.93 -11.87 -6.83
C MET A 526 -11.54 -11.36 -8.21
N ASN A 527 -10.46 -10.57 -8.29
CA ASN A 527 -9.91 -10.17 -9.57
C ASN A 527 -9.51 -11.40 -10.39
N LYS A 528 -8.84 -12.39 -9.79
CA LYS A 528 -8.48 -13.65 -10.47
C LYS A 528 -9.71 -14.44 -10.94
N VAL A 529 -10.77 -14.49 -10.13
CA VAL A 529 -12.04 -15.12 -10.52
C VAL A 529 -12.66 -14.42 -11.74
N LEU A 530 -12.60 -13.08 -11.79
CA LEU A 530 -13.08 -12.32 -12.95
C LEU A 530 -12.26 -12.61 -14.21
N TYR A 531 -10.92 -12.64 -14.13
CA TYR A 531 -10.06 -13.04 -15.25
C TYR A 531 -10.42 -14.43 -15.78
N ALA A 532 -10.60 -15.41 -14.89
CA ALA A 532 -11.00 -16.76 -15.28
C ALA A 532 -12.37 -16.79 -15.96
N ARG A 533 -13.35 -16.04 -15.43
CA ARG A 533 -14.69 -15.93 -16.01
C ARG A 533 -14.67 -15.28 -17.39
N GLU A 534 -13.91 -14.20 -17.57
CA GLU A 534 -13.87 -13.49 -18.85
C GLU A 534 -13.12 -14.27 -19.93
N GLY A 535 -12.05 -14.98 -19.55
CA GLY A 535 -11.40 -15.95 -20.43
C GLY A 535 -12.36 -17.09 -20.82
N ALA A 536 -13.19 -17.57 -19.89
CA ALA A 536 -14.12 -18.67 -20.14
C ALA A 536 -15.29 -18.32 -21.08
N LYS A 537 -15.75 -17.06 -21.08
CA LYS A 537 -16.88 -16.61 -21.92
C LYS A 537 -16.64 -16.82 -23.42
N ASN A 538 -15.41 -16.61 -23.85
CA ASN A 538 -15.03 -16.62 -25.27
C ASN A 538 -14.35 -17.94 -25.68
N ILE A 539 -14.50 -19.03 -24.91
CA ILE A 539 -13.84 -20.33 -25.21
C ILE A 539 -14.27 -20.90 -26.56
N MET A 540 -15.51 -20.63 -26.97
CA MET A 540 -16.08 -21.10 -28.25
C MET A 540 -16.06 -20.03 -29.34
N ASP A 541 -15.50 -18.84 -29.05
CA ASP A 541 -15.49 -17.74 -29.99
C ASP A 541 -14.25 -17.81 -30.88
N ASN A 542 -14.46 -18.23 -32.12
CA ASN A 542 -13.50 -18.25 -33.22
C ASN A 542 -13.17 -16.82 -33.76
N THR A 543 -13.01 -15.85 -32.86
CA THR A 543 -12.87 -14.42 -33.22
C THR A 543 -11.62 -14.17 -34.07
N PHE A 544 -10.62 -15.03 -33.93
CA PHE A 544 -9.29 -14.84 -34.50
C PHE A 544 -8.88 -15.98 -35.45
N ASP A 545 -9.83 -16.66 -36.10
CA ASP A 545 -9.53 -17.74 -37.07
C ASP A 545 -8.61 -17.27 -38.21
N CYS A 546 -8.67 -16.00 -38.60
CA CYS A 546 -7.81 -15.42 -39.63
C CYS A 546 -6.44 -14.91 -39.11
N PHE A 547 -6.14 -15.09 -37.83
CA PHE A 547 -4.97 -14.50 -37.18
C PHE A 547 -3.63 -14.76 -37.87
N PRO A 548 -3.31 -15.99 -38.34
CA PRO A 548 -2.04 -16.27 -39.01
C PRO A 548 -1.86 -15.51 -40.35
N TRP A 549 -2.95 -15.06 -40.97
CA TRP A 549 -2.90 -14.25 -42.20
C TRP A 549 -2.89 -12.75 -41.90
N ASP A 550 -3.53 -12.34 -40.80
CA ASP A 550 -3.62 -10.94 -40.40
C ASP A 550 -2.35 -10.43 -39.71
N VAL A 551 -1.56 -11.33 -39.12
CA VAL A 551 -0.34 -11.01 -38.37
C VAL A 551 0.89 -11.59 -39.08
N LYS A 552 1.88 -10.73 -39.37
CA LYS A 552 3.19 -11.15 -39.86
C LYS A 552 4.23 -10.95 -38.78
N LEU A 553 5.09 -11.95 -38.60
CA LEU A 553 6.12 -11.96 -37.57
C LEU A 553 7.51 -11.98 -38.21
N GLU A 554 8.38 -11.09 -37.75
CA GLU A 554 9.79 -11.03 -38.13
C GLU A 554 10.64 -10.91 -36.87
N ILE A 555 11.65 -11.77 -36.75
CA ILE A 555 12.56 -11.85 -35.61
C ILE A 555 13.99 -11.72 -36.13
N ASP A 556 14.73 -10.72 -35.64
CA ASP A 556 16.11 -10.44 -36.06
C ASP A 556 16.26 -10.38 -37.59
N GLY A 557 15.28 -9.83 -38.30
CA GLY A 557 15.26 -9.73 -39.77
C GLY A 557 14.71 -10.96 -40.50
N SER A 558 14.45 -12.05 -39.79
CA SER A 558 13.97 -13.31 -40.35
C SER A 558 12.46 -13.45 -40.19
N LYS A 559 11.74 -13.71 -41.29
CA LYS A 559 10.30 -13.97 -41.24
C LYS A 559 10.03 -15.31 -40.57
N ILE A 560 9.11 -15.32 -39.62
CA ILE A 560 8.70 -16.51 -38.88
C ILE A 560 7.26 -16.85 -39.24
N ASP A 561 7.03 -18.08 -39.68
CA ASP A 561 5.70 -18.57 -40.00
C ASP A 561 4.90 -18.83 -38.72
N ILE A 562 3.74 -18.18 -38.61
CA ILE A 562 2.79 -18.41 -37.52
C ILE A 562 1.98 -19.68 -37.84
N PRO A 563 1.88 -20.66 -36.92
CA PRO A 563 1.08 -21.86 -37.14
C PRO A 563 -0.38 -21.54 -37.47
N GLN A 564 -0.99 -22.30 -38.39
CA GLN A 564 -2.34 -22.04 -38.91
C GLN A 564 -3.46 -22.12 -37.85
N ASP A 565 -3.21 -22.80 -36.74
CA ASP A 565 -4.12 -22.93 -35.60
C ASP A 565 -3.89 -21.86 -34.53
N SER A 566 -3.01 -20.88 -34.76
CA SER A 566 -2.70 -19.82 -33.79
C SER A 566 -3.74 -18.70 -33.83
N GLU A 567 -4.22 -18.30 -32.66
CA GLU A 567 -5.13 -17.16 -32.43
C GLU A 567 -4.46 -16.03 -31.63
N GLY A 568 -3.17 -16.17 -31.32
CA GLY A 568 -2.42 -15.17 -30.59
C GLY A 568 -0.92 -15.44 -30.55
N ILE A 569 -0.13 -14.39 -30.35
CA ILE A 569 1.30 -14.47 -30.05
C ILE A 569 1.62 -13.70 -28.77
N LEU A 570 2.63 -14.16 -28.05
CA LEU A 570 3.19 -13.50 -26.88
C LEU A 570 4.70 -13.37 -27.04
N VAL A 571 5.20 -12.16 -26.89
CA VAL A 571 6.60 -11.82 -26.75
C VAL A 571 6.89 -11.66 -25.25
N ALA A 572 7.63 -12.58 -24.67
CA ALA A 572 7.88 -12.65 -23.23
C ALA A 572 9.34 -12.33 -22.89
N ASN A 573 9.55 -11.55 -21.84
CA ASN A 573 10.85 -11.28 -21.22
C ASN A 573 11.03 -12.08 -19.92
N ILE A 574 9.93 -12.38 -19.24
CA ILE A 574 9.94 -13.08 -17.96
C ILE A 574 9.17 -14.40 -18.06
N ARG A 575 9.52 -15.35 -17.18
CA ARG A 575 8.94 -16.71 -17.15
C ARG A 575 7.57 -16.84 -16.50
N SER A 576 7.05 -15.76 -15.93
CA SER A 576 5.74 -15.76 -15.26
C SER A 576 4.72 -15.04 -16.13
N TYR A 577 3.63 -15.73 -16.44
CA TYR A 577 2.52 -15.18 -17.20
C TYR A 577 1.18 -15.54 -16.55
N MET A 578 0.11 -14.78 -16.81
CA MET A 578 -1.24 -15.03 -16.25
C MET A 578 -1.28 -15.21 -14.71
N GLY A 579 -0.40 -14.52 -13.99
CA GLY A 579 -0.33 -14.64 -12.53
C GLY A 579 0.34 -15.92 -12.05
N GLY A 580 1.41 -16.36 -12.71
CA GLY A 580 2.31 -17.42 -12.24
C GLY A 580 2.39 -18.69 -13.10
N VAL A 581 1.84 -18.69 -14.30
CA VAL A 581 1.96 -19.80 -15.25
C VAL A 581 3.34 -19.77 -15.90
N ASP A 582 4.04 -20.90 -15.81
CA ASP A 582 5.21 -21.19 -16.65
C ASP A 582 4.70 -21.82 -17.95
N LEU A 583 4.87 -21.10 -19.06
CA LEU A 583 4.23 -21.43 -20.33
C LEU A 583 4.79 -22.68 -21.01
N TRP A 584 6.04 -23.05 -20.73
CA TRP A 584 6.68 -24.22 -21.37
C TRP A 584 7.55 -25.07 -20.44
N LYS A 585 7.80 -24.63 -19.19
CA LYS A 585 8.62 -25.31 -18.17
C LYS A 585 10.04 -25.59 -18.65
N ASN A 586 10.97 -24.69 -18.30
CA ASN A 586 12.40 -24.80 -18.66
C ASN A 586 13.10 -26.10 -18.20
N GLU A 587 12.51 -26.86 -17.27
CA GLU A 587 13.13 -28.01 -16.60
C GLU A 587 12.87 -29.36 -17.29
N ASP A 588 11.88 -29.44 -18.18
CA ASP A 588 11.60 -30.68 -18.89
C ASP A 588 12.61 -30.85 -20.04
N ASP A 589 13.09 -32.08 -20.28
CA ASP A 589 13.91 -32.50 -21.44
C ASP A 589 13.13 -32.37 -22.77
N VAL A 590 12.55 -31.19 -23.02
CA VAL A 590 11.92 -30.87 -24.30
C VAL A 590 13.08 -30.66 -25.26
N SER A 591 13.15 -31.50 -26.29
CA SER A 591 14.16 -31.47 -27.34
C SER A 591 14.02 -30.26 -28.27
N ASP A 592 13.69 -29.08 -27.74
CA ASP A 592 13.72 -27.86 -28.51
C ASP A 592 15.16 -27.32 -28.59
N THR A 593 15.47 -26.59 -29.67
CA THR A 593 16.82 -26.10 -29.95
C THR A 593 17.11 -24.76 -29.26
N TYR A 594 16.22 -24.29 -28.37
CA TYR A 594 16.28 -22.93 -27.84
C TYR A 594 16.97 -22.92 -26.47
N LEU A 595 17.58 -21.77 -26.15
CA LEU A 595 18.22 -21.59 -24.85
C LEU A 595 17.17 -21.40 -23.73
N PRO A 596 17.54 -21.64 -22.46
CA PRO A 596 16.70 -21.28 -21.32
C PRO A 596 16.38 -19.78 -21.33
N GLN A 597 15.13 -19.43 -21.03
CA GLN A 597 14.71 -18.04 -20.91
C GLN A 597 15.41 -17.34 -19.74
N SER A 598 15.84 -16.09 -19.96
CA SER A 598 16.39 -15.22 -18.94
C SER A 598 15.89 -13.79 -19.13
N MET A 599 15.58 -13.10 -18.02
CA MET A 599 15.12 -11.70 -18.05
C MET A 599 16.27 -10.68 -18.17
N HIS A 600 17.49 -11.12 -18.45
CA HIS A 600 18.70 -10.27 -18.48
C HIS A 600 19.69 -10.67 -19.59
N ASP A 601 19.31 -11.55 -20.52
CA ASP A 601 20.15 -12.01 -21.63
C ASP A 601 20.00 -11.17 -22.92
N LYS A 602 19.16 -10.13 -22.87
CA LYS A 602 18.79 -9.23 -23.96
C LYS A 602 18.13 -9.96 -25.11
N LYS A 603 17.41 -11.04 -24.82
CA LYS A 603 16.57 -11.77 -25.76
C LYS A 603 15.13 -11.84 -25.24
N LEU A 604 14.22 -12.08 -26.17
CA LEU A 604 12.82 -12.31 -25.89
C LEU A 604 12.39 -13.64 -26.51
N GLU A 605 11.50 -14.31 -25.81
CA GLU A 605 10.84 -15.53 -26.27
C GLU A 605 9.55 -15.16 -26.99
N VAL A 606 9.35 -15.72 -28.19
CA VAL A 606 8.11 -15.57 -28.92
C VAL A 606 7.38 -16.89 -28.96
N VAL A 607 6.16 -16.90 -28.45
CA VAL A 607 5.30 -18.09 -28.38
C VAL A 607 3.94 -17.85 -29.03
N SER A 608 3.28 -18.91 -29.48
CA SER A 608 1.90 -18.84 -29.97
C SER A 608 0.90 -19.58 -29.09
N PHE A 609 -0.35 -19.13 -29.17
CA PHE A 609 -1.52 -19.74 -28.53
C PHE A 609 -2.55 -20.13 -29.58
N THR A 610 -3.15 -21.31 -29.44
CA THR A 610 -4.21 -21.81 -30.32
C THR A 610 -5.62 -21.47 -29.80
N GLY A 611 -5.77 -20.36 -29.09
CA GLY A 611 -7.08 -19.89 -28.57
C GLY A 611 -7.32 -20.07 -27.07
N MET A 612 -8.54 -19.72 -26.65
CA MET A 612 -8.92 -19.59 -25.24
C MET A 612 -8.93 -20.93 -24.47
N LEU A 613 -9.34 -22.02 -25.12
CA LEU A 613 -9.27 -23.36 -24.51
C LEU A 613 -7.82 -23.75 -24.21
N HIS A 614 -6.87 -23.35 -25.07
CA HIS A 614 -5.46 -23.59 -24.86
C HIS A 614 -4.92 -22.77 -23.67
N LEU A 615 -5.27 -21.48 -23.60
CA LEU A 615 -4.96 -20.64 -22.43
C LEU A 615 -5.53 -21.24 -21.13
N GLY A 616 -6.74 -21.78 -21.16
CA GLY A 616 -7.34 -22.49 -20.04
C GLY A 616 -6.53 -23.71 -19.62
N LYS A 617 -6.07 -24.54 -20.57
CA LYS A 617 -5.21 -25.71 -20.30
C LYS A 617 -3.84 -25.31 -19.76
N LEU A 618 -3.26 -24.21 -20.24
CA LEU A 618 -2.00 -23.66 -19.72
C LEU A 618 -2.12 -23.27 -18.24
N GLN A 619 -3.21 -22.58 -17.88
CA GLN A 619 -3.46 -22.13 -16.50
C GLN A 619 -3.50 -23.29 -15.49
N VAL A 620 -3.96 -24.46 -15.91
CA VAL A 620 -4.04 -25.68 -15.08
C VAL A 620 -2.88 -26.65 -15.30
N GLY A 621 -1.90 -26.30 -16.13
CA GLY A 621 -0.72 -27.13 -16.39
C GLY A 621 -0.97 -28.37 -17.25
N LEU A 622 -2.05 -28.39 -18.04
CA LEU A 622 -2.41 -29.48 -18.96
C LEU A 622 -1.94 -29.26 -20.41
N SER A 623 -1.28 -28.13 -20.70
CA SER A 623 -0.69 -27.83 -22.01
C SER A 623 0.62 -27.05 -21.84
N ARG A 624 1.32 -26.83 -22.95
CA ARG A 624 2.48 -25.94 -23.07
C ARG A 624 2.31 -25.04 -24.30
N ALA A 625 2.76 -23.80 -24.19
CA ALA A 625 2.77 -22.88 -25.32
C ALA A 625 3.83 -23.30 -26.34
N LYS A 626 3.56 -23.06 -27.62
CA LYS A 626 4.50 -23.40 -28.67
C LYS A 626 5.52 -22.27 -28.82
N ARG A 627 6.80 -22.57 -28.58
CA ARG A 627 7.90 -21.64 -28.84
C ARG A 627 8.13 -21.52 -30.34
N LEU A 628 8.09 -20.30 -30.87
CA LEU A 628 8.29 -19.99 -32.28
C LEU A 628 9.73 -19.52 -32.54
N ALA A 629 10.26 -18.66 -31.67
CA ALA A 629 11.56 -18.05 -31.84
C ALA A 629 12.10 -17.48 -30.53
N GLN A 630 13.40 -17.19 -30.54
CA GLN A 630 14.07 -16.35 -29.54
C GLN A 630 14.92 -15.31 -30.30
N GLY A 631 14.89 -14.04 -29.90
CA GLY A 631 15.61 -12.99 -30.62
C GLY A 631 15.70 -11.65 -29.90
N HIS A 632 16.37 -10.66 -30.51
CA HIS A 632 16.70 -9.36 -29.92
C HIS A 632 15.84 -8.21 -30.48
N HIS A 633 15.31 -8.38 -31.69
CA HIS A 633 14.44 -7.43 -32.36
C HIS A 633 13.23 -8.15 -32.94
N ILE A 634 12.04 -7.71 -32.52
CA ILE A 634 10.78 -8.36 -32.90
C ILE A 634 9.94 -7.33 -33.62
N LYS A 635 9.51 -7.66 -34.82
CA LYS A 635 8.62 -6.84 -35.62
C LYS A 635 7.35 -7.63 -35.92
N VAL A 636 6.22 -7.04 -35.54
CA VAL A 636 4.88 -7.59 -35.71
C VAL A 636 4.09 -6.63 -36.58
N GLU A 637 3.70 -7.07 -37.78
CA GLU A 637 2.81 -6.30 -38.64
C GLU A 637 1.38 -6.83 -38.47
N VAL A 638 0.46 -5.93 -38.16
CA VAL A 638 -0.94 -6.22 -37.93
C VAL A 638 -1.76 -5.59 -39.05
N SER A 639 -2.53 -6.41 -39.78
CA SER A 639 -3.28 -6.00 -40.97
C SER A 639 -4.73 -5.58 -40.68
N THR A 640 -5.28 -6.02 -39.54
CA THR A 640 -6.66 -5.79 -39.11
C THR A 640 -6.69 -5.24 -37.69
N THR A 641 -7.74 -4.50 -37.32
CA THR A 641 -7.87 -3.99 -35.95
C THR A 641 -8.03 -5.15 -34.96
N MET A 642 -7.12 -5.26 -33.98
CA MET A 642 -7.13 -6.37 -33.02
C MET A 642 -6.61 -5.97 -31.64
N PRO A 643 -6.98 -6.70 -30.56
CA PRO A 643 -6.52 -6.38 -29.22
C PRO A 643 -5.05 -6.74 -29.02
N ILE A 644 -4.33 -5.83 -28.37
CA ILE A 644 -2.95 -6.05 -27.90
C ILE A 644 -2.81 -5.63 -26.44
N GLN A 645 -1.78 -6.12 -25.76
CA GLN A 645 -1.50 -5.76 -24.37
C GLN A 645 0.00 -5.68 -24.11
N VAL A 646 0.42 -4.74 -23.25
CA VAL A 646 1.80 -4.60 -22.77
C VAL A 646 1.78 -4.59 -21.26
N ASP A 647 2.49 -5.51 -20.61
CA ASP A 647 2.55 -5.66 -19.15
C ASP A 647 1.15 -5.64 -18.47
N GLY A 648 0.13 -6.19 -19.14
CA GLY A 648 -1.25 -6.21 -18.66
C GLY A 648 -2.08 -4.95 -18.93
N GLU A 649 -1.54 -3.95 -19.64
CA GLU A 649 -2.30 -2.79 -20.15
C GLU A 649 -2.79 -3.04 -21.58
N PRO A 650 -4.11 -3.23 -21.80
CA PRO A 650 -4.65 -3.62 -23.10
C PRO A 650 -5.23 -2.43 -23.88
N TRP A 651 -5.34 -2.57 -25.21
CA TRP A 651 -6.13 -1.69 -26.08
C TRP A 651 -6.43 -2.37 -27.42
N SER A 652 -7.37 -1.81 -28.19
CA SER A 652 -7.59 -2.18 -29.59
C SER A 652 -6.61 -1.43 -30.49
N GLN A 653 -5.79 -2.15 -31.24
CA GLN A 653 -4.75 -1.60 -32.10
C GLN A 653 -5.20 -1.59 -33.56
N GLU A 654 -5.16 -0.42 -34.19
CA GLU A 654 -5.37 -0.25 -35.62
C GLU A 654 -4.21 -0.84 -36.45
N PRO A 655 -4.43 -1.17 -37.73
CA PRO A 655 -3.40 -1.73 -38.60
C PRO A 655 -2.10 -0.91 -38.60
N GLY A 656 -0.97 -1.61 -38.49
CA GLY A 656 0.34 -0.98 -38.39
C GLY A 656 1.45 -1.96 -38.04
N THR A 657 2.66 -1.42 -37.88
CA THR A 657 3.87 -2.17 -37.54
C THR A 657 4.27 -1.86 -36.10
N ILE A 658 4.44 -2.92 -35.31
CA ILE A 658 4.89 -2.87 -33.93
C ILE A 658 6.31 -3.42 -33.86
N GLU A 659 7.25 -2.64 -33.38
CA GLU A 659 8.65 -3.04 -33.20
C GLU A 659 9.00 -3.06 -31.72
N VAL A 660 9.56 -4.18 -31.26
CA VAL A 660 10.10 -4.40 -29.92
C VAL A 660 11.61 -4.52 -30.02
N SER A 661 12.32 -3.72 -29.23
CA SER A 661 13.78 -3.69 -29.22
C SER A 661 14.30 -3.43 -27.81
N HIS A 662 15.50 -3.92 -27.50
CA HIS A 662 16.12 -3.70 -26.20
C HIS A 662 16.35 -2.20 -25.96
N HIS A 663 15.95 -1.71 -24.79
CA HIS A 663 16.07 -0.31 -24.39
C HIS A 663 17.14 -0.10 -23.33
N SER A 664 16.96 -0.68 -22.16
CA SER A 664 17.88 -0.52 -21.03
C SER A 664 17.77 -1.69 -20.06
N GLN A 665 18.59 -1.66 -19.01
CA GLN A 665 18.59 -2.64 -17.94
C GLN A 665 18.37 -1.93 -16.60
N ALA A 666 17.51 -2.49 -15.76
CA ALA A 666 17.27 -2.02 -14.40
C ALA A 666 17.78 -3.01 -13.35
N PHE A 667 18.17 -2.49 -12.19
CA PHE A 667 18.53 -3.32 -11.05
C PHE A 667 17.30 -3.68 -10.24
N MET A 668 17.14 -4.97 -9.96
CA MET A 668 16.05 -5.52 -9.16
C MET A 668 16.61 -6.25 -7.95
N LEU A 669 15.82 -6.35 -6.89
CA LEU A 669 16.12 -7.20 -5.75
C LEU A 669 15.39 -8.52 -5.92
N LYS A 670 16.14 -9.63 -5.93
CA LYS A 670 15.61 -11.01 -5.89
C LYS A 670 15.71 -11.51 -4.45
N ARG A 671 14.59 -11.98 -3.91
CA ARG A 671 14.60 -12.59 -2.56
C ARG A 671 15.39 -13.90 -2.61
N VAL A 672 16.32 -14.06 -1.68
CA VAL A 672 17.12 -15.28 -1.52
C VAL A 672 16.40 -16.19 -0.52
N SER A 673 15.92 -17.36 -0.94
CA SER A 673 15.45 -18.39 0.00
C SER A 673 16.42 -19.55 -0.02
N GLU A 674 17.20 -19.71 1.06
CA GLU A 674 18.11 -20.85 1.36
C GLU A 674 19.12 -21.27 0.27
N GLU A 675 19.08 -20.68 -0.92
CA GLU A 675 19.97 -20.95 -2.04
C GLU A 675 21.37 -20.36 -1.75
N PRO A 676 22.43 -21.20 -1.69
CA PRO A 676 23.79 -20.73 -1.43
C PRO A 676 24.27 -19.65 -2.40
N LEU A 677 23.86 -19.76 -3.67
CA LEU A 677 24.25 -18.84 -4.73
C LEU A 677 23.62 -17.45 -4.56
N GLY A 678 22.34 -17.38 -4.18
CA GLY A 678 21.68 -16.11 -3.89
C GLY A 678 22.30 -15.42 -2.67
N HIS A 679 22.67 -16.19 -1.64
CA HIS A 679 23.37 -15.64 -0.48
C HIS A 679 24.74 -15.09 -0.87
N ALA A 680 25.51 -15.83 -1.67
CA ALA A 680 26.79 -15.37 -2.18
C ALA A 680 26.66 -14.06 -2.99
N ALA A 681 25.66 -13.95 -3.85
CA ALA A 681 25.44 -12.72 -4.62
C ALA A 681 25.02 -11.52 -3.76
N SER A 682 24.23 -11.74 -2.71
CA SER A 682 23.89 -10.71 -1.73
C SER A 682 25.15 -10.19 -1.01
N VAL A 683 26.01 -11.11 -0.55
CA VAL A 683 27.30 -10.77 0.07
C VAL A 683 28.22 -10.05 -0.91
N MET A 684 28.30 -10.50 -2.17
CA MET A 684 29.11 -9.83 -3.19
C MET A 684 28.62 -8.41 -3.49
N ALA A 685 27.30 -8.19 -3.57
CA ALA A 685 26.74 -6.85 -3.77
C ALA A 685 27.16 -5.91 -2.63
N ASP A 686 27.12 -6.38 -1.38
CA ASP A 686 27.56 -5.60 -0.22
C ASP A 686 29.06 -5.27 -0.28
N ILE A 687 29.90 -6.24 -0.65
CA ILE A 687 31.35 -6.04 -0.85
C ILE A 687 31.60 -4.98 -1.91
N LEU A 688 30.90 -5.03 -3.05
CA LEU A 688 31.08 -4.10 -4.15
C LEU A 688 30.63 -2.68 -3.78
N GLU A 689 29.53 -2.53 -3.04
CA GLU A 689 29.08 -1.23 -2.54
C GLU A 689 30.06 -0.63 -1.52
N ASN A 690 30.62 -1.46 -0.63
CA ASN A 690 31.64 -1.02 0.33
C ASN A 690 32.95 -0.65 -0.37
N ALA A 691 33.33 -1.37 -1.42
CA ALA A 691 34.49 -1.06 -2.25
C ALA A 691 34.32 0.27 -3.01
N GLU A 692 33.14 0.55 -3.55
CA GLU A 692 32.83 1.85 -4.17
C GLU A 692 32.85 2.98 -3.13
N SER A 693 32.19 2.79 -1.99
CA SER A 693 32.19 3.77 -0.90
C SER A 693 33.60 4.09 -0.37
N SER A 694 34.50 3.11 -0.43
CA SER A 694 35.91 3.26 -0.04
C SER A 694 36.81 3.78 -1.17
N GLY A 695 36.26 4.03 -2.36
CA GLY A 695 37.01 4.52 -3.53
C GLY A 695 37.92 3.47 -4.18
N ILE A 696 37.76 2.18 -3.86
CA ILE A 696 38.55 1.08 -4.43
C ILE A 696 38.12 0.81 -5.89
N ILE A 697 36.83 0.95 -6.18
CA ILE A 697 36.26 0.84 -7.51
C ILE A 697 35.37 2.04 -7.83
N SER A 698 35.20 2.34 -9.11
CA SER A 698 34.23 3.35 -9.57
C SER A 698 32.79 2.81 -9.62
N ALA A 699 31.80 3.70 -9.61
CA ALA A 699 30.39 3.37 -9.80
C ALA A 699 30.15 2.56 -11.09
N LEU A 700 30.88 2.88 -12.17
CA LEU A 700 30.83 2.17 -13.44
C LEU A 700 31.35 0.73 -13.30
N GLN A 701 32.50 0.54 -12.64
CA GLN A 701 33.05 -0.80 -12.37
C GLN A 701 32.10 -1.64 -11.52
N LYS A 702 31.52 -1.06 -10.45
CA LYS A 702 30.49 -1.74 -9.65
C LYS A 702 29.34 -2.21 -10.53
N ARG A 703 28.79 -1.31 -11.35
CA ARG A 703 27.67 -1.63 -12.25
C ARG A 703 27.98 -2.80 -13.17
N THR A 704 29.15 -2.80 -13.80
CA THR A 704 29.58 -3.89 -14.68
C THR A 704 29.73 -5.21 -13.92
N LEU A 705 30.32 -5.18 -12.72
CA LEU A 705 30.49 -6.38 -11.88
C LEU A 705 29.14 -6.93 -11.38
N LEU A 706 28.20 -6.05 -11.00
CA LEU A 706 26.85 -6.48 -10.62
C LEU A 706 26.10 -7.12 -11.78
N GLN A 707 26.26 -6.60 -13.01
CA GLN A 707 25.67 -7.21 -14.21
C GLN A 707 26.26 -8.60 -14.47
N GLU A 708 27.58 -8.76 -14.32
CA GLU A 708 28.25 -10.05 -14.47
C GLU A 708 27.80 -11.06 -13.39
N ILE A 709 27.71 -10.64 -12.12
CA ILE A 709 27.20 -11.49 -11.03
C ILE A 709 25.76 -11.90 -11.32
N ALA A 710 24.90 -10.96 -11.72
CA ALA A 710 23.51 -11.24 -12.04
C ALA A 710 23.35 -12.26 -13.17
N SER A 711 24.22 -12.21 -14.19
CA SER A 711 24.23 -13.17 -15.30
C SER A 711 24.52 -14.61 -14.88
N ARG A 712 25.08 -14.81 -13.67
CA ARG A 712 25.43 -16.12 -13.11
C ARG A 712 24.42 -16.62 -12.08
N LEU A 713 23.39 -15.85 -11.74
CA LEU A 713 22.35 -16.20 -10.74
C LEU A 713 21.18 -17.05 -11.31
N LEU A 714 21.35 -17.62 -12.51
CA LEU A 714 20.34 -18.42 -13.20
C LEU A 714 20.08 -19.77 -12.53
#